data_AF-A0A448HIK4-F1
#
_entry.id   AF-A0A448HIK4-F1
#
_cell.length_a   1.000
_cell.length_b   1.000
_cell.length_c   1.000
_cell.angle_alpha   90.00
_cell.angle_beta   90.00
_cell.angle_gamma   90.00
#
_symmetry.space_group_name_H-M   'P 1'
#
loop_
_entity.id
_entity.type
_entity.pdbx_description
1 polymer ?
#
loop_
_entity_poly.entity_id
_entity_poly.type
_entity_poly.pdbx_seq_one_letter_code
_entity_poly.pdbx_strand_id
1 'polypeptide(L)'
;MTPVPSSRSGTAVPRRVGAIAVIAALVVTLLAALPMYARAANNAGIVVSNLSLVSSDANGVEDPSDTSIKVDDYLKLSFDWDASAANAKSGDSFQITLPVELRNRESITENMTVSYNGSAHVIGSCAMEAQTITCTFNSQLDTLVNQGFTGLQGSGSALVLAAEATDESTVTVNANGQATEVAVPGGKIAENVGLPYTEQWLTKWGFPVTSTSSEISWEITFGASQVKQALAQSGTELVVDGSTRSTITFTDEISPGQTYVTDMSKWQLSIGSAQGRDYFYGQVTDATGADQDTRVGDFDIAVQLNGTTATVTVTGPFAPDTNYHIYYSTSPTSADGIVQPGVEYTNKAAVVGTGLEESHSVYYTKSFTISVDMAPGFGGLGITKLLTGAQATQVPASTTFEVTIDYVLPGGATVDTYAGWIPPGTVNADRTGGTTTMTVTTGENTTYNGTFPRDTVLTLSEDTSSASTTPAGVSWGTPVFTVGDQTTNTLTIGNQTSTAVTLRNSADDAPVEQGDFTVTKELAGDGDFTGSTYTFSYTCTDGTTGTLSVAGGQTSAPSQKVAAGSTCTITEDAASAERAGYSLVLPAEQTVQIVKDQTAALTVTNTYDQDYGTFSVAKVIAGDFTATDPGTVSVSYQCDDAAATSGTLVLTMGGNAVLGPLLPAGTTCVLSEDASSAERAGYTVTTSWSQDSVTIVKDSTPAVTVTNTYTPVPSPSPSASPSESPSASPSASASESPSASPSASVSESPSASPSASVSESPSASPSASVSESPSASPSASASESPSASPSASESGTPAPAATASYPSNGTPTTPTTKTTRTTRTTSSLARTGAFVAIPAIIAAGALAGGALLVRRRRD
;
A
#
# COMPACT_ATOMS: atom_id res chain seq x y z
N MET A 1 70.30 26.94 29.43
CA MET A 1 71.36 26.41 28.55
C MET A 1 71.22 27.05 27.18
N THR A 2 72.32 27.40 26.54
CA THR A 2 72.44 27.86 25.15
C THR A 2 72.25 26.67 24.16
N PRO A 3 72.00 26.86 22.84
CA PRO A 3 72.54 27.97 22.02
C PRO A 3 71.61 28.67 21.00
N VAL A 4 72.06 29.89 20.70
CA VAL A 4 71.84 30.73 19.49
C VAL A 4 72.63 30.05 18.34
N PRO A 5 72.22 30.02 17.04
CA PRO A 5 72.33 31.26 16.24
C PRO A 5 71.51 31.44 14.93
N SER A 6 71.44 32.72 14.49
CA SER A 6 71.79 33.33 13.17
C SER A 6 71.60 32.55 11.84
N SER A 7 71.48 33.19 10.65
CA SER A 7 71.98 34.52 10.25
C SER A 7 71.37 35.03 8.92
N ARG A 8 71.59 36.33 8.64
CA ARG A 8 71.94 36.94 7.32
C ARG A 8 71.14 36.51 6.07
N SER A 9 70.27 37.36 5.53
CA SER A 9 70.56 38.52 4.65
C SER A 9 70.91 38.16 3.19
N GLY A 10 70.07 38.61 2.24
CA GLY A 10 70.34 38.53 0.80
C GLY A 10 69.33 39.35 -0.01
N THR A 11 69.75 40.49 -0.54
CA THR A 11 68.92 41.41 -1.35
C THR A 11 68.90 41.02 -2.82
N ALA A 12 67.71 40.87 -3.43
CA ALA A 12 67.55 40.92 -4.88
C ALA A 12 66.14 41.40 -5.27
N VAL A 13 66.07 42.31 -6.25
CA VAL A 13 64.86 42.87 -6.88
C VAL A 13 65.21 42.90 -8.38
N PRO A 14 64.41 42.33 -9.30
CA PRO A 14 63.34 43.14 -9.91
C PRO A 14 62.07 42.41 -10.44
N ARG A 15 60.95 43.14 -10.31
CA ARG A 15 59.80 43.27 -11.24
C ARG A 15 59.44 42.09 -12.17
N ARG A 16 58.17 41.66 -12.08
CA ARG A 16 57.19 41.79 -13.18
C ARG A 16 55.72 41.81 -12.69
N VAL A 17 55.04 42.90 -13.02
CA VAL A 17 53.61 43.07 -13.42
C VAL A 17 52.55 42.10 -12.88
N GLY A 18 51.53 42.62 -12.18
CA GLY A 18 50.25 41.91 -11.96
C GLY A 18 49.19 42.68 -11.14
N ALA A 19 47.92 42.53 -11.55
CA ALA A 19 46.69 42.73 -10.76
C ALA A 19 46.40 44.07 -10.02
N ILE A 20 45.87 45.07 -10.75
CA ILE A 20 44.85 45.98 -10.18
C ILE A 20 43.49 45.27 -10.37
N ALA A 21 43.02 44.51 -9.37
CA ALA A 21 41.82 43.67 -9.54
C ALA A 21 41.08 43.25 -8.24
N VAL A 22 41.09 44.06 -7.17
CA VAL A 22 40.52 43.63 -5.86
C VAL A 22 39.30 44.45 -5.39
N ILE A 23 39.18 45.73 -5.76
CA ILE A 23 38.15 46.62 -5.20
C ILE A 23 36.74 46.38 -5.79
N ALA A 24 36.63 45.75 -6.97
CA ALA A 24 35.34 45.40 -7.57
C ALA A 24 34.67 44.16 -6.92
N ALA A 25 35.43 43.30 -6.26
CA ALA A 25 34.92 42.02 -5.72
C ALA A 25 34.13 42.16 -4.41
N LEU A 26 34.28 43.29 -3.69
CA LEU A 26 33.70 43.52 -2.36
C LEU A 26 32.37 44.27 -2.36
N VAL A 27 31.87 44.68 -3.53
CA VAL A 27 30.53 45.30 -3.69
C VAL A 27 29.50 44.27 -4.17
N VAL A 28 29.92 43.23 -4.89
CA VAL A 28 29.04 42.16 -5.40
C VAL A 28 28.60 41.20 -4.29
N THR A 29 29.42 40.97 -3.27
CA THR A 29 29.11 40.04 -2.18
C THR A 29 28.12 40.58 -1.14
N LEU A 30 27.83 41.88 -1.13
CA LEU A 30 26.90 42.49 -0.17
C LEU A 30 25.47 42.70 -0.72
N LEU A 31 25.21 42.38 -1.99
CA LEU A 31 23.85 42.35 -2.57
C LEU A 31 23.22 40.93 -2.56
N ALA A 32 23.98 39.89 -2.23
CA ALA A 32 23.52 38.49 -2.22
C ALA A 32 22.95 38.02 -0.87
N ALA A 33 22.72 38.94 0.08
CA ALA A 33 22.30 38.66 1.45
C ALA A 33 21.07 39.48 1.88
N LEU A 34 20.18 39.81 0.95
CA LEU A 34 18.77 39.95 1.29
C LEU A 34 18.26 38.58 1.77
N PRO A 35 17.42 38.50 2.81
CA PRO A 35 16.78 37.25 3.16
C PRO A 35 15.88 36.83 2.00
N MET A 36 16.28 35.78 1.28
CA MET A 36 15.37 35.04 0.42
C MET A 36 14.38 34.30 1.32
N TYR A 37 13.36 35.02 1.77
CA TYR A 37 12.07 34.41 2.05
C TYR A 37 11.70 33.63 0.79
N ALA A 38 11.68 32.30 0.90
CA ALA A 38 11.13 31.46 -0.14
C ALA A 38 9.66 31.83 -0.25
N ARG A 39 9.30 32.67 -1.24
CA ARG A 39 7.91 32.92 -1.57
C ARG A 39 7.31 31.56 -1.93
N ALA A 40 6.25 31.19 -1.22
CA ALA A 40 5.42 30.05 -1.57
C ALA A 40 5.09 30.11 -3.07
N ALA A 41 5.22 28.98 -3.75
CA ALA A 41 4.90 28.92 -5.16
C ALA A 41 3.36 28.87 -5.25
N ASN A 42 2.76 29.82 -5.96
CA ASN A 42 1.32 29.80 -6.18
C ASN A 42 0.97 28.51 -6.95
N ASN A 43 0.21 27.63 -6.31
CA ASN A 43 -0.29 26.41 -6.92
C ASN A 43 -1.45 26.82 -7.83
N ALA A 44 -1.17 26.89 -9.13
CA ALA A 44 -2.12 27.29 -10.17
C ALA A 44 -3.27 26.29 -10.40
N GLY A 45 -3.28 25.16 -9.69
CA GLY A 45 -4.44 24.26 -9.62
C GLY A 45 -5.51 24.72 -8.61
N ILE A 46 -5.18 25.65 -7.71
CA ILE A 46 -6.15 26.23 -6.76
C ILE A 46 -6.98 27.27 -7.51
N VAL A 47 -8.29 27.06 -7.55
CA VAL A 47 -9.25 27.98 -8.17
C VAL A 47 -9.69 29.01 -7.12
N VAL A 48 -9.74 30.28 -7.50
CA VAL A 48 -10.43 31.33 -6.75
C VAL A 48 -11.55 31.85 -7.65
N SER A 49 -12.77 31.96 -7.11
CA SER A 49 -14.00 32.16 -7.88
C SER A 49 -15.01 33.01 -7.11
N ASN A 50 -16.19 33.25 -7.71
CA ASN A 50 -17.33 33.96 -7.11
C ASN A 50 -16.97 35.34 -6.51
N LEU A 51 -15.97 36.02 -7.09
CA LEU A 51 -15.53 37.34 -6.67
C LEU A 51 -16.66 38.37 -6.84
N SER A 52 -17.03 39.03 -5.76
CA SER A 52 -18.10 40.03 -5.70
C SER A 52 -17.71 41.20 -4.83
N LEU A 53 -18.18 42.40 -5.19
CA LEU A 53 -17.86 43.65 -4.51
C LEU A 53 -19.16 44.38 -4.16
N VAL A 54 -19.32 44.76 -2.89
CA VAL A 54 -20.53 45.40 -2.35
C VAL A 54 -20.13 46.62 -1.52
N SER A 55 -20.94 47.68 -1.48
CA SER A 55 -20.73 48.78 -0.53
C SER A 55 -20.81 48.28 0.91
N SER A 56 -20.01 48.84 1.81
CA SER A 56 -19.88 48.37 3.18
C SER A 56 -19.63 49.53 4.13
N ASP A 57 -20.00 49.37 5.39
CA ASP A 57 -19.42 50.19 6.46
C ASP A 57 -17.96 49.77 6.74
N ALA A 58 -17.28 50.53 7.59
CA ALA A 58 -15.95 50.23 8.08
C ALA A 58 -15.89 49.08 9.12
N ASN A 59 -16.87 48.18 9.15
CA ASN A 59 -16.89 46.96 9.98
C ASN A 59 -17.36 45.71 9.22
N GLY A 60 -17.63 45.79 7.92
CA GLY A 60 -18.03 44.66 7.08
C GLY A 60 -19.54 44.42 7.02
N VAL A 61 -20.34 45.40 7.47
CA VAL A 61 -21.79 45.45 7.29
C VAL A 61 -22.08 45.97 5.88
N GLU A 62 -22.57 45.08 5.02
CA GLU A 62 -22.88 45.39 3.63
C GLU A 62 -24.14 46.25 3.49
N ASP A 63 -24.07 47.29 2.64
CA ASP A 63 -25.25 47.97 2.10
C ASP A 63 -25.31 47.77 0.57
N PRO A 64 -25.97 46.71 0.09
CA PRO A 64 -26.16 46.47 -1.34
C PRO A 64 -27.16 47.44 -2.01
N SER A 65 -27.73 48.39 -1.26
CA SER A 65 -28.58 49.45 -1.80
C SER A 65 -27.82 50.75 -2.09
N ASP A 66 -26.64 50.94 -1.50
CA ASP A 66 -25.71 51.98 -1.92
C ASP A 66 -24.98 51.58 -3.22
N THR A 67 -25.08 52.48 -4.20
CA THR A 67 -24.46 52.36 -5.52
C THR A 67 -23.74 53.67 -5.89
N SER A 68 -23.29 54.46 -4.93
CA SER A 68 -22.77 55.82 -5.12
C SER A 68 -21.27 55.95 -4.78
N ILE A 69 -20.51 54.88 -5.02
CA ILE A 69 -19.11 54.69 -4.60
C ILE A 69 -18.19 55.83 -5.07
N LYS A 70 -17.34 56.30 -4.16
CA LYS A 70 -16.27 57.29 -4.34
C LYS A 70 -14.95 56.75 -3.81
N VAL A 71 -13.86 57.44 -4.14
CA VAL A 71 -12.56 57.25 -3.48
C VAL A 71 -12.70 57.44 -1.96
N ASP A 72 -12.02 56.56 -1.21
CA ASP A 72 -12.08 56.38 0.25
C ASP A 72 -13.38 55.78 0.83
N ASP A 73 -14.38 55.43 0.02
CA ASP A 73 -15.50 54.60 0.48
C ASP A 73 -15.04 53.14 0.74
N TYR A 74 -15.68 52.49 1.71
CA TYR A 74 -15.42 51.10 2.10
C TYR A 74 -16.26 50.13 1.27
N LEU A 75 -15.63 49.06 0.83
CA LEU A 75 -16.24 48.00 0.03
C LEU A 75 -15.86 46.64 0.63
N LYS A 76 -16.72 45.65 0.48
CA LYS A 76 -16.42 44.28 0.86
C LYS A 76 -16.25 43.41 -0.39
N LEU A 77 -15.06 42.87 -0.56
CA LEU A 77 -14.72 41.87 -1.56
C LEU A 77 -14.96 40.48 -0.96
N SER A 78 -15.92 39.72 -1.48
CA SER A 78 -16.14 38.32 -1.10
C SER A 78 -15.70 37.38 -2.23
N PHE A 79 -15.20 36.19 -1.89
CA PHE A 79 -14.71 35.19 -2.86
C PHE A 79 -14.83 33.76 -2.30
N ASP A 80 -14.88 32.78 -3.20
CA ASP A 80 -14.72 31.35 -2.87
C ASP A 80 -13.35 30.84 -3.37
N TRP A 81 -12.84 29.78 -2.75
CA TRP A 81 -11.59 29.14 -3.15
C TRP A 81 -11.69 27.60 -3.06
N ASP A 82 -11.12 26.89 -4.03
CA ASP A 82 -11.16 25.43 -4.14
C ASP A 82 -9.77 24.88 -4.47
N ALA A 83 -9.24 24.04 -3.59
CA ALA A 83 -7.98 23.32 -3.73
C ALA A 83 -8.17 21.79 -3.77
N SER A 84 -9.42 21.30 -3.82
CA SER A 84 -9.76 19.87 -3.75
C SER A 84 -9.18 19.05 -4.89
N ALA A 85 -9.06 19.64 -6.08
CA ALA A 85 -8.40 19.08 -7.26
C ALA A 85 -6.93 19.54 -7.42
N ALA A 86 -6.44 20.46 -6.59
CA ALA A 86 -5.14 21.12 -6.76
C ALA A 86 -3.93 20.31 -6.25
N ASN A 87 -4.16 19.19 -5.54
CA ASN A 87 -3.12 18.39 -4.87
C ASN A 87 -2.23 19.25 -3.94
N ALA A 88 -2.85 20.21 -3.24
CA ALA A 88 -2.18 21.24 -2.45
C ALA A 88 -1.46 20.68 -1.21
N LYS A 89 -0.31 21.28 -0.88
CA LYS A 89 0.62 20.80 0.18
C LYS A 89 1.19 21.94 1.02
N SER A 90 1.85 21.60 2.12
CA SER A 90 2.63 22.55 2.92
C SER A 90 3.62 23.35 2.06
N GLY A 91 3.51 24.67 2.08
CA GLY A 91 4.34 25.59 1.30
C GLY A 91 3.78 25.95 -0.09
N ASP A 92 2.66 25.35 -0.52
CA ASP A 92 1.86 25.88 -1.62
C ASP A 92 1.08 27.12 -1.15
N SER A 93 0.80 28.02 -2.09
CA SER A 93 -0.07 29.19 -1.86
C SER A 93 -1.12 29.39 -2.96
N PHE A 94 -2.13 30.20 -2.66
CA PHE A 94 -2.90 30.94 -3.66
C PHE A 94 -2.86 32.44 -3.34
N GLN A 95 -3.06 33.27 -4.36
CA GLN A 95 -2.99 34.73 -4.22
C GLN A 95 -4.15 35.43 -4.91
N ILE A 96 -4.70 36.46 -4.27
CA ILE A 96 -5.58 37.44 -4.89
C ILE A 96 -4.81 38.76 -4.95
N THR A 97 -4.68 39.35 -6.13
CA THR A 97 -4.04 40.66 -6.31
C THR A 97 -5.07 41.65 -6.85
N LEU A 98 -5.23 42.76 -6.12
CA LEU A 98 -6.15 43.84 -6.47
C LEU A 98 -5.59 44.69 -7.63
N PRO A 99 -6.43 45.45 -8.33
CA PRO A 99 -6.00 46.50 -9.25
C PRO A 99 -5.81 47.83 -8.49
N VAL A 100 -5.38 48.91 -9.17
CA VAL A 100 -5.01 50.18 -8.50
C VAL A 100 -6.21 50.91 -7.89
N GLU A 101 -7.41 50.66 -8.42
CA GLU A 101 -8.68 51.24 -7.99
C GLU A 101 -9.16 50.72 -6.63
N LEU A 102 -8.58 49.62 -6.12
CA LEU A 102 -8.91 49.03 -4.82
C LEU A 102 -7.65 48.80 -3.98
N ARG A 103 -7.73 49.03 -2.66
CA ARG A 103 -6.67 48.64 -1.71
C ARG A 103 -7.25 47.89 -0.54
N ASN A 104 -6.55 46.87 -0.02
CA ASN A 104 -6.90 46.28 1.26
C ASN A 104 -6.87 47.36 2.35
N ARG A 105 -7.90 47.41 3.20
CA ARG A 105 -8.07 48.45 4.25
C ARG A 105 -6.85 48.56 5.18
N GLU A 106 -6.26 47.43 5.52
CA GLU A 106 -5.10 47.31 6.40
C GLU A 106 -4.26 46.09 6.02
N SER A 107 -3.20 45.82 6.79
CA SER A 107 -2.32 44.66 6.56
C SER A 107 -2.27 43.79 7.81
N ILE A 108 -2.89 42.62 7.73
CA ILE A 108 -3.08 41.65 8.82
C ILE A 108 -2.72 40.23 8.36
N THR A 109 -2.71 39.27 9.28
CA THR A 109 -2.54 37.84 8.95
C THR A 109 -3.54 37.02 9.74
N GLU A 110 -4.32 36.20 9.04
CA GLU A 110 -5.36 35.34 9.62
C GLU A 110 -5.09 33.87 9.35
N ASN A 111 -5.55 32.99 10.25
CA ASN A 111 -5.25 31.56 10.22
C ASN A 111 -6.32 30.76 9.47
N MET A 112 -5.91 30.06 8.41
CA MET A 112 -6.75 29.06 7.75
C MET A 112 -6.90 27.85 8.69
N THR A 113 -8.11 27.61 9.16
CA THR A 113 -8.38 26.73 10.30
C THR A 113 -9.48 25.71 9.99
N VAL A 114 -9.14 24.41 10.03
CA VAL A 114 -10.11 23.31 9.98
C VAL A 114 -10.53 22.97 11.41
N SER A 115 -11.83 22.82 11.67
CA SER A 115 -12.34 22.41 12.99
C SER A 115 -12.86 20.97 12.95
N TYR A 116 -12.23 20.07 13.70
CA TYR A 116 -12.68 18.68 13.85
C TYR A 116 -12.39 18.15 15.26
N ASN A 117 -13.10 17.11 15.70
CA ASN A 117 -13.00 16.54 17.06
C ASN A 117 -13.11 17.58 18.20
N GLY A 118 -13.88 18.65 17.98
CA GLY A 118 -14.01 19.76 18.93
C GLY A 118 -12.77 20.66 19.08
N SER A 119 -11.77 20.51 18.21
CA SER A 119 -10.50 21.23 18.23
C SER A 119 -10.28 22.02 16.93
N ALA A 120 -9.52 23.12 17.02
CA ALA A 120 -9.19 23.98 15.90
C ALA A 120 -7.75 23.70 15.41
N HIS A 121 -7.60 23.35 14.13
CA HIS A 121 -6.33 22.97 13.51
C HIS A 121 -5.94 23.96 12.42
N VAL A 122 -4.89 24.74 12.67
CA VAL A 122 -4.39 25.76 11.73
C VAL A 122 -3.58 25.08 10.62
N ILE A 123 -4.16 24.98 9.42
CA ILE A 123 -3.56 24.36 8.22
C ILE A 123 -2.76 25.34 7.35
N GLY A 124 -2.77 26.64 7.69
CA GLY A 124 -2.07 27.68 6.97
C GLY A 124 -2.46 29.08 7.44
N SER A 125 -2.03 30.10 6.72
CA SER A 125 -2.42 31.49 6.99
C SER A 125 -2.51 32.34 5.72
N CYS A 126 -3.38 33.34 5.77
CA CYS A 126 -3.56 34.37 4.74
C CYS A 126 -2.96 35.68 5.24
N ALA A 127 -1.91 36.16 4.57
CA ALA A 127 -1.33 37.48 4.81
C ALA A 127 -1.93 38.50 3.82
N MET A 128 -2.36 39.65 4.32
CA MET A 128 -2.82 40.78 3.52
C MET A 128 -1.76 41.88 3.50
N GLU A 129 -1.40 42.30 2.30
CA GLU A 129 -0.66 43.53 2.02
C GLU A 129 -1.62 44.52 1.32
N ALA A 130 -1.26 45.80 1.17
CA ALA A 130 -2.15 46.84 0.62
C ALA A 130 -2.80 46.51 -0.76
N GLN A 131 -2.19 45.64 -1.56
CA GLN A 131 -2.64 45.24 -2.91
C GLN A 131 -2.75 43.72 -3.10
N THR A 132 -2.41 42.89 -2.10
CA THR A 132 -2.39 41.43 -2.24
C THR A 132 -2.97 40.72 -1.02
N ILE A 133 -3.57 39.55 -1.24
CA ILE A 133 -3.97 38.58 -0.22
C ILE A 133 -3.28 37.27 -0.61
N THR A 134 -2.39 36.75 0.22
CA THR A 134 -1.62 35.54 -0.07
C THR A 134 -1.85 34.48 1.00
N CYS A 135 -2.58 33.42 0.65
CA CYS A 135 -2.93 32.31 1.52
C CYS A 135 -1.96 31.15 1.29
N THR A 136 -1.24 30.72 2.34
CA THR A 136 -0.16 29.72 2.27
C THR A 136 -0.43 28.57 3.25
N PHE A 137 -0.30 27.32 2.80
CA PHE A 137 -0.50 26.14 3.65
C PHE A 137 0.76 25.74 4.43
N ASN A 138 0.55 25.00 5.53
CA ASN A 138 1.60 24.49 6.42
C ASN A 138 1.52 22.95 6.56
N SER A 139 2.44 22.35 7.33
CA SER A 139 2.54 20.89 7.51
C SER A 139 1.35 20.22 8.20
N GLN A 140 0.46 20.98 8.84
CA GLN A 140 -0.79 20.44 9.36
C GLN A 140 -1.73 20.06 8.21
N LEU A 141 -1.71 20.74 7.07
CA LEU A 141 -2.47 20.31 5.88
C LEU A 141 -2.04 18.90 5.45
N ASP A 142 -0.74 18.70 5.23
CA ASP A 142 -0.19 17.41 4.85
C ASP A 142 -0.58 16.32 5.85
N THR A 143 -0.62 16.66 7.15
CA THR A 143 -1.05 15.74 8.21
C THR A 143 -2.51 15.32 8.06
N LEU A 144 -3.43 16.25 7.77
CA LEU A 144 -4.85 15.92 7.57
C LEU A 144 -5.08 15.15 6.27
N VAL A 145 -4.44 15.55 5.16
CA VAL A 145 -4.53 14.83 3.87
C VAL A 145 -4.05 13.39 4.03
N ASN A 146 -2.91 13.17 4.72
CA ASN A 146 -2.40 11.83 5.01
C ASN A 146 -3.29 11.04 5.99
N GLN A 147 -4.19 11.69 6.75
CA GLN A 147 -5.21 11.05 7.58
C GLN A 147 -6.55 10.85 6.84
N GLY A 148 -6.56 11.00 5.51
CA GLY A 148 -7.73 10.73 4.66
C GLY A 148 -8.72 11.90 4.53
N PHE A 149 -8.39 13.09 5.02
CA PHE A 149 -9.23 14.28 4.81
C PHE A 149 -9.23 14.71 3.33
N THR A 150 -10.37 15.24 2.88
CA THR A 150 -10.65 15.61 1.49
C THR A 150 -11.54 16.84 1.40
N GLY A 151 -11.73 17.35 0.17
CA GLY A 151 -12.63 18.48 -0.10
C GLY A 151 -12.08 19.80 0.41
N LEU A 152 -10.77 20.02 0.32
CA LEU A 152 -10.09 21.25 0.77
C LEU A 152 -10.55 22.45 -0.07
N GLN A 153 -11.44 23.25 0.49
CA GLN A 153 -12.02 24.44 -0.14
C GLN A 153 -12.43 25.45 0.95
N GLY A 154 -13.04 26.56 0.56
CA GLY A 154 -13.74 27.44 1.47
C GLY A 154 -14.13 28.76 0.81
N SER A 155 -14.36 29.76 1.66
CA SER A 155 -14.75 31.11 1.28
C SER A 155 -13.99 32.15 2.10
N GLY A 156 -13.91 33.38 1.60
CA GLY A 156 -13.29 34.49 2.32
C GLY A 156 -13.92 35.83 1.98
N SER A 157 -13.68 36.81 2.83
CA SER A 157 -14.06 38.19 2.57
C SER A 157 -13.01 39.16 3.09
N ALA A 158 -12.79 40.26 2.37
CA ALA A 158 -11.83 41.30 2.66
C ALA A 158 -12.51 42.67 2.58
N LEU A 159 -12.28 43.52 3.58
CA LEU A 159 -12.58 44.95 3.47
C LEU A 159 -11.49 45.65 2.66
N VAL A 160 -11.93 46.30 1.59
CA VAL A 160 -11.12 47.13 0.71
C VAL A 160 -11.64 48.56 0.72
N LEU A 161 -10.76 49.51 0.39
CA LEU A 161 -11.09 50.90 0.13
C LEU A 161 -11.03 51.14 -1.38
N ALA A 162 -11.97 51.93 -1.89
CA ALA A 162 -11.81 52.57 -3.20
C ALA A 162 -10.59 53.51 -3.16
N ALA A 163 -9.61 53.28 -4.03
CA ALA A 163 -8.28 53.92 -3.95
C ALA A 163 -8.01 54.91 -5.11
N GLU A 164 -8.55 54.66 -6.29
CA GLU A 164 -8.50 55.57 -7.45
C GLU A 164 -9.88 55.61 -8.14
N ALA A 165 -10.23 56.75 -8.73
CA ALA A 165 -11.50 56.94 -9.43
C ALA A 165 -11.46 56.32 -10.84
N THR A 166 -12.56 55.70 -11.27
CA THR A 166 -12.73 55.09 -12.60
C THR A 166 -14.18 55.20 -13.06
N ASP A 167 -14.42 55.48 -14.35
CA ASP A 167 -15.77 55.42 -14.97
C ASP A 167 -16.08 54.03 -15.58
N GLU A 168 -15.20 53.02 -15.39
CA GLU A 168 -15.43 51.64 -15.83
C GLU A 168 -16.38 50.87 -14.89
N SER A 169 -17.27 50.05 -15.46
CA SER A 169 -18.28 49.30 -14.68
C SER A 169 -17.76 48.04 -13.99
N THR A 170 -16.53 47.64 -14.29
CA THR A 170 -15.85 46.47 -13.73
C THR A 170 -14.39 46.82 -13.43
N VAL A 171 -13.85 46.21 -12.37
CA VAL A 171 -12.41 46.25 -12.05
C VAL A 171 -11.82 44.85 -12.22
N THR A 172 -10.59 44.75 -12.71
CA THR A 172 -9.95 43.46 -12.99
C THR A 172 -9.13 42.99 -11.78
N VAL A 173 -9.68 42.05 -11.01
CA VAL A 173 -8.95 41.38 -9.92
C VAL A 173 -8.17 40.20 -10.50
N ASN A 174 -6.93 39.98 -10.05
CA ASN A 174 -6.14 38.81 -10.42
C ASN A 174 -6.35 37.70 -9.38
N ALA A 175 -7.17 36.72 -9.74
CA ALA A 175 -7.54 35.54 -8.95
C ALA A 175 -6.60 34.37 -9.27
N ASN A 176 -5.57 34.18 -8.44
CA ASN A 176 -4.53 33.16 -8.53
C ASN A 176 -3.88 32.99 -9.94
N GLY A 177 -3.65 34.10 -10.63
CA GLY A 177 -3.09 34.15 -11.99
C GLY A 177 -4.12 34.31 -13.10
N GLN A 178 -5.41 34.15 -12.83
CA GLN A 178 -6.50 34.45 -13.77
C GLN A 178 -6.94 35.90 -13.62
N ALA A 179 -7.17 36.61 -14.73
CA ALA A 179 -7.83 37.91 -14.70
C ALA A 179 -9.35 37.70 -14.58
N THR A 180 -10.00 38.32 -13.60
CA THR A 180 -11.45 38.23 -13.37
C THR A 180 -12.04 39.63 -13.25
N GLU A 181 -13.02 39.93 -14.09
CA GLU A 181 -13.80 41.16 -14.01
C GLU A 181 -14.79 41.07 -12.83
N VAL A 182 -14.70 42.02 -11.90
CA VAL A 182 -15.60 42.16 -10.75
C VAL A 182 -16.41 43.43 -10.93
N ALA A 183 -17.73 43.35 -10.83
CA ALA A 183 -18.61 44.51 -11.02
C ALA A 183 -18.43 45.54 -9.90
N VAL A 184 -18.35 46.82 -10.27
CA VAL A 184 -18.34 47.94 -9.32
C VAL A 184 -19.79 48.29 -8.95
N PRO A 185 -20.15 48.47 -7.66
CA PRO A 185 -21.49 48.94 -7.30
C PRO A 185 -21.80 50.29 -7.97
N GLY A 186 -22.95 50.39 -8.64
CA GLY A 186 -23.31 51.57 -9.45
C GLY A 186 -22.57 51.70 -10.79
N GLY A 187 -21.61 50.83 -11.06
CA GLY A 187 -20.88 50.77 -12.32
C GLY A 187 -19.80 51.85 -12.48
N LYS A 188 -19.29 52.44 -11.39
CA LYS A 188 -18.08 53.28 -11.36
C LYS A 188 -17.62 53.66 -9.95
N ILE A 189 -16.40 54.20 -9.82
CA ILE A 189 -15.87 54.86 -8.61
C ILE A 189 -15.65 56.35 -8.91
N ALA A 190 -16.36 57.23 -8.19
CA ALA A 190 -16.28 58.67 -8.39
C ALA A 190 -15.17 59.37 -7.58
N GLU A 191 -14.75 60.55 -8.02
CA GLU A 191 -13.85 61.42 -7.25
C GLU A 191 -14.52 61.93 -5.97
N ASN A 192 -13.80 61.92 -4.84
CA ASN A 192 -14.30 62.40 -3.56
C ASN A 192 -14.11 63.92 -3.44
N VAL A 193 -15.00 64.68 -4.09
CA VAL A 193 -14.93 66.15 -4.21
C VAL A 193 -15.44 66.92 -2.98
N GLY A 194 -15.68 66.24 -1.85
CA GLY A 194 -16.27 66.82 -0.63
C GLY A 194 -17.78 67.05 -0.74
N LEU A 195 -18.36 67.64 0.31
CA LEU A 195 -19.79 67.96 0.41
C LEU A 195 -20.03 69.49 0.32
N PRO A 196 -21.08 69.95 -0.39
CA PRO A 196 -21.49 71.35 -0.37
C PRO A 196 -22.01 71.75 1.02
N TYR A 197 -22.07 73.06 1.29
CA TYR A 197 -22.53 73.55 2.59
C TYR A 197 -23.96 73.10 2.90
N THR A 198 -24.09 72.47 4.06
CA THR A 198 -25.34 72.19 4.76
C THR A 198 -25.16 72.66 6.19
N GLU A 199 -26.18 73.28 6.78
CA GLU A 199 -26.14 73.73 8.17
C GLU A 199 -26.09 72.52 9.10
N GLN A 200 -24.96 72.33 9.80
CA GLN A 200 -24.78 71.23 10.73
C GLN A 200 -25.38 71.58 12.09
N TRP A 201 -26.01 70.60 12.72
CA TRP A 201 -26.43 70.68 14.11
C TRP A 201 -25.22 70.32 15.00
N LEU A 202 -25.39 70.29 16.33
CA LEU A 202 -24.46 69.52 17.15
C LEU A 202 -24.46 68.08 16.62
N THR A 203 -23.30 67.55 16.26
CA THR A 203 -23.12 66.13 15.93
C THR A 203 -21.82 65.60 16.54
N LYS A 204 -21.83 64.31 16.88
CA LYS A 204 -20.66 63.57 17.37
C LYS A 204 -20.23 62.57 16.31
N TRP A 205 -18.94 62.52 16.01
CA TRP A 205 -18.38 61.55 15.09
C TRP A 205 -17.08 60.96 15.64
N GLY A 206 -16.81 59.70 15.33
CA GLY A 206 -15.55 59.01 15.61
C GLY A 206 -15.03 58.37 14.33
N PHE A 207 -13.73 58.47 14.09
CA PHE A 207 -13.14 57.95 12.86
C PHE A 207 -12.94 56.43 12.94
N PRO A 208 -13.17 55.67 11.85
CA PRO A 208 -12.94 54.23 11.84
C PRO A 208 -11.50 53.85 12.22
N VAL A 209 -11.39 52.81 13.07
CA VAL A 209 -10.13 52.29 13.58
C VAL A 209 -9.73 50.99 12.88
N THR A 210 -8.48 50.58 12.99
CA THR A 210 -7.91 49.33 12.44
C THR A 210 -7.26 48.51 13.55
N SER A 211 -6.84 47.28 13.27
CA SER A 211 -6.14 46.41 14.24
C SER A 211 -4.88 47.01 14.88
N THR A 212 -4.38 48.13 14.36
CA THR A 212 -3.14 48.80 14.78
C THR A 212 -3.35 50.22 15.33
N SER A 213 -4.60 50.70 15.47
CA SER A 213 -4.88 52.06 15.97
C SER A 213 -4.56 52.20 17.47
N SER A 214 -3.58 53.05 17.81
CA SER A 214 -3.23 53.45 19.19
C SER A 214 -3.83 54.79 19.64
N GLU A 215 -4.49 55.49 18.72
CA GLU A 215 -5.37 56.64 18.98
C GLU A 215 -6.73 56.39 18.32
N ILE A 216 -7.78 56.88 18.95
CA ILE A 216 -9.14 56.97 18.41
C ILE A 216 -9.41 58.45 18.20
N SER A 217 -9.50 58.86 16.93
CA SER A 217 -9.81 60.26 16.58
C SER A 217 -11.31 60.52 16.74
N TRP A 218 -11.64 61.68 17.32
CA TRP A 218 -12.99 62.12 17.60
C TRP A 218 -13.22 63.53 17.05
N GLU A 219 -14.47 63.79 16.69
CA GLU A 219 -14.95 65.08 16.19
C GLU A 219 -16.24 65.48 16.92
N ILE A 220 -16.37 66.78 17.18
CA ILE A 220 -17.61 67.46 17.56
C ILE A 220 -17.84 68.55 16.52
N THR A 221 -18.92 68.45 15.75
CA THR A 221 -19.31 69.45 14.75
C THR A 221 -20.50 70.24 15.27
N PHE A 222 -20.56 71.55 14.98
CA PHE A 222 -21.70 72.41 15.32
C PHE A 222 -21.85 73.61 14.38
N GLY A 223 -23.08 73.97 14.04
CA GLY A 223 -23.44 75.24 13.41
C GLY A 223 -23.70 76.32 14.47
N ALA A 224 -23.03 77.47 14.38
CA ALA A 224 -23.16 78.52 15.40
C ALA A 224 -24.58 79.11 15.51
N SER A 225 -25.31 79.19 14.39
CA SER A 225 -26.72 79.59 14.33
C SER A 225 -27.62 78.67 15.18
N GLN A 226 -27.39 77.36 15.11
CA GLN A 226 -28.16 76.32 15.81
C GLN A 226 -27.87 76.34 17.33
N VAL A 227 -26.59 76.45 17.71
CA VAL A 227 -26.19 76.57 19.13
C VAL A 227 -26.73 77.85 19.77
N LYS A 228 -26.71 78.98 19.04
CA LYS A 228 -27.34 80.23 19.48
C LYS A 228 -28.83 80.06 19.78
N GLN A 229 -29.56 79.33 18.94
CA GLN A 229 -30.99 79.10 19.14
C GLN A 229 -31.27 78.25 20.39
N ALA A 230 -30.45 77.23 20.66
CA ALA A 230 -30.59 76.39 21.85
C ALA A 230 -30.24 77.12 23.15
N LEU A 231 -29.15 77.92 23.16
CA LEU A 231 -28.77 78.75 24.31
C LEU A 231 -29.83 79.83 24.62
N ALA A 232 -30.42 80.43 23.59
CA ALA A 232 -31.50 81.41 23.77
C ALA A 232 -32.74 80.80 24.45
N GLN A 233 -33.04 79.51 24.21
CA GLN A 233 -34.15 78.80 24.87
C GLN A 233 -33.90 78.55 26.36
N SER A 234 -32.64 78.44 26.79
CA SER A 234 -32.27 78.33 28.21
C SER A 234 -31.96 79.68 28.88
N GLY A 235 -32.14 80.80 28.17
CA GLY A 235 -31.92 82.15 28.69
C GLY A 235 -30.47 82.64 28.63
N THR A 236 -29.61 81.99 27.84
CA THR A 236 -28.21 82.39 27.61
C THR A 236 -28.09 83.07 26.24
N GLU A 237 -27.45 84.25 26.18
CA GLU A 237 -27.24 84.98 24.92
C GLU A 237 -25.92 84.58 24.26
N LEU A 238 -25.94 84.33 22.94
CA LEU A 238 -24.76 84.09 22.11
C LEU A 238 -24.79 85.04 20.91
N VAL A 239 -23.72 85.81 20.69
CA VAL A 239 -23.58 86.67 19.51
C VAL A 239 -22.88 85.88 18.41
N VAL A 240 -23.49 85.87 17.23
CA VAL A 240 -23.06 85.13 16.04
C VAL A 240 -23.25 86.09 14.87
N ASP A 241 -22.22 86.87 14.61
CA ASP A 241 -22.19 87.97 13.62
C ASP A 241 -20.87 88.04 12.82
N GLY A 242 -19.91 87.14 13.08
CA GLY A 242 -18.59 87.11 12.44
C GLY A 242 -17.59 88.15 12.96
N SER A 243 -17.86 88.83 14.07
CA SER A 243 -17.01 89.91 14.61
C SER A 243 -16.96 90.01 16.15
N THR A 244 -18.07 89.71 16.84
CA THR A 244 -18.19 89.76 18.30
C THR A 244 -17.69 88.45 18.91
N ARG A 245 -16.58 88.50 19.66
CA ARG A 245 -16.09 87.30 20.38
C ARG A 245 -17.13 86.86 21.43
N SER A 246 -17.71 85.69 21.23
CA SER A 246 -18.62 85.02 22.17
C SER A 246 -18.03 83.67 22.59
N THR A 247 -18.55 83.07 23.66
CA THR A 247 -18.07 81.79 24.20
C THR A 247 -19.15 80.71 24.13
N ILE A 248 -18.78 79.50 23.72
CA ILE A 248 -19.57 78.27 23.81
C ILE A 248 -18.80 77.27 24.67
N THR A 249 -19.48 76.58 25.59
CA THR A 249 -18.88 75.52 26.40
C THR A 249 -19.56 74.18 26.12
N PHE A 250 -18.76 73.14 25.94
CA PHE A 250 -19.17 71.76 25.74
C PHE A 250 -18.67 70.90 26.90
N THR A 251 -19.42 69.85 27.23
CA THR A 251 -18.92 68.70 27.98
C THR A 251 -18.81 67.51 27.04
N ASP A 252 -17.69 66.82 27.10
CA ASP A 252 -17.41 65.57 26.38
C ASP A 252 -17.24 64.46 27.43
N GLU A 253 -17.77 63.26 27.18
CA GLU A 253 -17.74 62.12 28.11
C GLU A 253 -17.45 60.81 27.36
N ILE A 254 -16.37 60.14 27.77
CA ILE A 254 -15.88 58.90 27.15
C ILE A 254 -16.24 57.65 27.95
N SER A 255 -16.55 56.57 27.23
CA SER A 255 -16.74 55.24 27.80
C SER A 255 -15.46 54.72 28.49
N PRO A 256 -15.59 53.74 29.40
CA PRO A 256 -14.47 52.89 29.78
C PRO A 256 -13.78 52.25 28.55
N GLY A 257 -12.51 51.85 28.71
CA GLY A 257 -11.68 51.27 27.65
C GLY A 257 -10.78 52.29 26.93
N GLN A 258 -10.96 53.59 27.18
CA GLN A 258 -10.20 54.68 26.56
C GLN A 258 -9.91 55.81 27.58
N THR A 259 -8.89 56.62 27.29
CA THR A 259 -8.52 57.84 28.04
C THR A 259 -8.16 58.97 27.08
N TYR A 260 -8.51 60.22 27.43
CA TYR A 260 -8.12 61.40 26.62
C TYR A 260 -6.60 61.52 26.43
N VAL A 261 -6.19 61.88 25.21
CA VAL A 261 -4.80 62.27 24.94
C VAL A 261 -4.53 63.61 25.64
N THR A 262 -3.48 63.64 26.47
CA THR A 262 -3.11 64.80 27.31
C THR A 262 -2.29 65.86 26.58
N ASP A 263 -1.92 65.62 25.32
CA ASP A 263 -1.30 66.61 24.45
C ASP A 263 -2.36 67.61 23.97
N MET A 264 -2.28 68.85 24.44
CA MET A 264 -3.25 69.90 24.11
C MET A 264 -3.17 70.36 22.66
N SER A 265 -2.07 70.09 21.94
CA SER A 265 -1.98 70.39 20.50
C SER A 265 -2.84 69.47 19.61
N LYS A 266 -3.32 68.36 20.18
CA LYS A 266 -4.31 67.46 19.56
C LYS A 266 -5.73 68.01 19.63
N TRP A 267 -6.03 68.93 20.54
CA TRP A 267 -7.35 69.54 20.71
C TRP A 267 -7.45 70.79 19.83
N GLN A 268 -8.02 70.63 18.64
CA GLN A 268 -7.92 71.60 17.55
C GLN A 268 -9.29 72.14 17.16
N LEU A 269 -9.40 73.46 16.97
CA LEU A 269 -10.59 74.08 16.38
C LEU A 269 -10.35 74.35 14.89
N SER A 270 -11.26 73.86 14.04
CA SER A 270 -11.30 74.17 12.61
C SER A 270 -12.62 74.82 12.21
N ILE A 271 -12.57 75.63 11.16
CA ILE A 271 -13.77 76.18 10.52
C ILE A 271 -14.07 75.36 9.26
N GLY A 272 -15.29 74.86 9.16
CA GLY A 272 -15.76 74.00 8.08
C GLY A 272 -16.26 74.77 6.86
N SER A 273 -17.24 74.19 6.18
CA SER A 273 -18.02 74.87 5.15
C SER A 273 -18.93 75.95 5.73
N ALA A 274 -19.34 76.90 4.89
CA ALA A 274 -20.32 77.94 5.21
C ALA A 274 -21.15 78.28 3.96
N GLN A 275 -22.24 79.03 4.11
CA GLN A 275 -23.02 79.48 2.96
C GLN A 275 -22.14 80.28 1.97
N GLY A 276 -21.99 79.79 0.74
CA GLY A 276 -21.10 80.38 -0.28
C GLY A 276 -19.61 80.02 -0.12
N ARG A 277 -19.26 79.14 0.82
CA ARG A 277 -17.94 78.52 1.00
C ARG A 277 -18.11 77.00 1.15
N ASP A 278 -18.30 76.33 0.02
CA ASP A 278 -18.44 74.87 -0.09
C ASP A 278 -17.11 74.10 0.07
N TYR A 279 -16.20 74.61 0.90
CA TYR A 279 -14.93 73.96 1.24
C TYR A 279 -14.56 74.21 2.71
N PHE A 280 -13.86 73.24 3.30
CA PHE A 280 -13.32 73.30 4.65
C PHE A 280 -12.20 74.34 4.73
N TYR A 281 -12.30 75.32 5.65
CA TYR A 281 -11.35 76.43 5.72
C TYR A 281 -9.99 76.00 6.29
N GLY A 282 -10.00 75.16 7.32
CA GLY A 282 -8.81 74.69 8.02
C GLY A 282 -8.86 74.93 9.54
N GLN A 283 -7.80 74.48 10.21
CA GLN A 283 -7.54 74.77 11.62
C GLN A 283 -7.27 76.27 11.83
N VAL A 284 -7.86 76.84 12.88
CA VAL A 284 -7.63 78.23 13.29
C VAL A 284 -6.88 78.37 14.61
N THR A 285 -7.03 77.41 15.54
CA THR A 285 -6.37 77.41 16.86
C THR A 285 -6.24 76.00 17.45
N ASP A 286 -5.50 75.84 18.53
CA ASP A 286 -5.46 74.62 19.37
C ASP A 286 -5.31 74.94 20.86
N ALA A 287 -5.55 73.94 21.72
CA ALA A 287 -5.63 74.12 23.17
C ALA A 287 -4.27 74.36 23.86
N THR A 288 -3.17 74.53 23.12
CA THR A 288 -1.94 75.14 23.67
C THR A 288 -2.05 76.67 23.76
N GLY A 289 -3.07 77.28 23.15
CA GLY A 289 -3.21 78.74 23.00
C GLY A 289 -2.43 79.28 21.81
N ALA A 290 -2.32 78.50 20.73
CA ALA A 290 -1.58 78.87 19.53
C ALA A 290 -2.55 79.18 18.37
N ASP A 291 -2.58 80.45 17.95
CA ASP A 291 -3.25 80.88 16.73
C ASP A 291 -2.57 80.30 15.49
N GLN A 292 -3.27 79.44 14.76
CA GLN A 292 -2.80 78.87 13.50
C GLN A 292 -3.25 79.71 12.30
N ASP A 293 -4.44 80.34 12.37
CA ASP A 293 -4.91 81.28 11.35
C ASP A 293 -5.90 82.33 11.89
N THR A 294 -5.45 83.59 11.97
CA THR A 294 -6.25 84.73 12.46
C THR A 294 -7.00 85.49 11.36
N ARG A 295 -6.90 85.07 10.08
CA ARG A 295 -7.51 85.78 8.93
C ARG A 295 -9.05 85.81 8.95
N VAL A 296 -9.65 84.88 9.69
CA VAL A 296 -11.10 84.72 9.90
C VAL A 296 -11.57 85.20 11.28
N GLY A 297 -10.66 85.76 12.08
CA GLY A 297 -10.93 86.22 13.44
C GLY A 297 -10.02 85.59 14.48
N ASP A 298 -10.23 86.00 15.73
CA ASP A 298 -9.45 85.63 16.91
C ASP A 298 -10.20 84.52 17.68
N PHE A 299 -9.66 83.30 17.69
CA PHE A 299 -10.31 82.10 18.22
C PHE A 299 -9.43 81.41 19.27
N ASP A 300 -9.98 81.20 20.47
CA ASP A 300 -9.39 80.43 21.55
C ASP A 300 -10.16 79.11 21.74
N ILE A 301 -9.44 78.03 22.08
CA ILE A 301 -10.00 76.81 22.63
C ILE A 301 -9.27 76.45 23.93
N ALA A 302 -10.01 76.18 25.00
CA ALA A 302 -9.47 75.80 26.30
C ALA A 302 -10.12 74.50 26.79
N VAL A 303 -9.30 73.55 27.23
CA VAL A 303 -9.73 72.19 27.61
C VAL A 303 -9.35 71.88 29.05
N GLN A 304 -10.26 71.27 29.81
CA GLN A 304 -10.02 70.77 31.15
C GLN A 304 -10.41 69.29 31.22
N LEU A 305 -9.42 68.41 31.43
CA LEU A 305 -9.62 66.96 31.52
C LEU A 305 -9.85 66.53 32.99
N ASN A 306 -10.91 65.76 33.24
CA ASN A 306 -11.27 65.25 34.55
C ASN A 306 -11.69 63.77 34.46
N GLY A 307 -10.71 62.88 34.35
CA GLY A 307 -10.95 61.44 34.20
C GLY A 307 -11.61 61.10 32.86
N THR A 308 -12.85 60.62 32.89
CA THR A 308 -13.66 60.27 31.72
C THR A 308 -14.50 61.43 31.16
N THR A 309 -14.37 62.65 31.71
CA THR A 309 -15.08 63.84 31.22
C THR A 309 -14.09 64.95 30.88
N ALA A 310 -14.28 65.62 29.75
CA ALA A 310 -13.59 66.86 29.39
C ALA A 310 -14.57 68.04 29.31
N THR A 311 -14.15 69.20 29.79
CA THR A 311 -14.86 70.48 29.56
C THR A 311 -14.09 71.27 28.51
N VAL A 312 -14.73 71.57 27.38
CA VAL A 312 -14.14 72.27 26.23
C VAL A 312 -14.82 73.63 26.09
N THR A 313 -14.05 74.71 26.10
CA THR A 313 -14.55 76.08 25.97
C THR A 313 -13.96 76.73 24.72
N VAL A 314 -14.82 77.09 23.76
CA VAL A 314 -14.42 77.75 22.51
C VAL A 314 -14.89 79.20 22.56
N THR A 315 -13.98 80.15 22.31
CA THR A 315 -14.30 81.59 22.31
C THR A 315 -13.84 82.25 21.03
N GLY A 316 -14.72 82.91 20.29
CA GLY A 316 -14.35 83.59 19.05
C GLY A 316 -15.50 84.31 18.35
N PRO A 317 -15.22 85.02 17.24
CA PRO A 317 -16.19 85.74 16.44
C PRO A 317 -16.97 84.78 15.55
N PHE A 318 -17.87 83.99 16.15
CA PHE A 318 -18.68 83.02 15.42
C PHE A 318 -19.48 83.69 14.30
N ALA A 319 -19.36 83.17 13.08
CA ALA A 319 -20.08 83.65 11.91
C ALA A 319 -21.43 82.93 11.78
N PRO A 320 -22.48 83.60 11.25
CA PRO A 320 -23.70 82.91 10.85
C PRO A 320 -23.42 81.90 9.73
N ASP A 321 -24.32 80.91 9.62
CA ASP A 321 -24.38 79.97 8.49
C ASP A 321 -23.03 79.32 8.16
N THR A 322 -22.30 78.97 9.23
CA THR A 322 -20.93 78.45 9.24
C THR A 322 -20.83 77.28 10.22
N ASN A 323 -20.23 76.18 9.76
CA ASN A 323 -19.95 74.99 10.56
C ASN A 323 -18.58 75.10 11.23
N TYR A 324 -18.48 74.62 12.48
CA TYR A 324 -17.26 74.57 13.29
C TYR A 324 -17.01 73.15 13.75
N HIS A 325 -15.74 72.75 13.83
CA HIS A 325 -15.31 71.38 14.10
C HIS A 325 -14.24 71.38 15.19
N ILE A 326 -14.43 70.56 16.23
CA ILE A 326 -13.44 70.33 17.29
C ILE A 326 -12.90 68.91 17.11
N TYR A 327 -11.61 68.78 16.82
CA TYR A 327 -10.91 67.50 16.71
C TYR A 327 -10.07 67.22 17.96
N TYR A 328 -10.00 65.96 18.37
CA TYR A 328 -9.12 65.46 19.43
C TYR A 328 -9.00 63.93 19.35
N SER A 329 -8.13 63.35 20.20
CA SER A 329 -7.93 61.90 20.29
C SER A 329 -8.16 61.36 21.71
N THR A 330 -8.59 60.10 21.80
CA THR A 330 -8.38 59.26 22.98
C THR A 330 -7.38 58.14 22.65
N SER A 331 -6.80 57.50 23.66
CA SER A 331 -5.98 56.29 23.53
C SER A 331 -6.65 55.11 24.21
N PRO A 332 -6.61 53.89 23.63
CA PRO A 332 -7.12 52.67 24.27
C PRO A 332 -6.37 52.34 25.57
N THR A 333 -7.10 51.82 26.57
CA THR A 333 -6.53 51.36 27.85
C THR A 333 -6.24 49.86 27.87
N SER A 334 -5.94 49.30 26.70
CA SER A 334 -5.53 47.91 26.52
C SER A 334 -4.09 47.67 27.04
N ALA A 335 -3.71 46.41 27.22
CA ALA A 335 -2.36 46.07 27.72
C ALA A 335 -1.23 46.41 26.73
N ASP A 336 -1.56 46.53 25.45
CA ASP A 336 -0.72 46.84 24.29
C ASP A 336 -0.93 48.26 23.73
N GLY A 337 -1.89 49.04 24.28
CA GLY A 337 -2.18 50.42 23.88
C GLY A 337 -2.83 50.60 22.49
N ILE A 338 -3.37 49.53 21.90
CA ILE A 338 -4.10 49.53 20.62
C ILE A 338 -5.57 49.09 20.78
N VAL A 339 -6.42 49.44 19.83
CA VAL A 339 -7.85 49.05 19.87
C VAL A 339 -8.02 47.53 19.86
N GLN A 340 -8.99 47.04 20.63
CA GLN A 340 -9.24 45.61 20.77
C GLN A 340 -10.43 45.16 19.92
N PRO A 341 -10.32 44.05 19.15
CA PRO A 341 -11.43 43.55 18.36
C PRO A 341 -12.67 43.27 19.21
N GLY A 342 -13.83 43.79 18.80
CA GLY A 342 -15.10 43.65 19.52
C GLY A 342 -15.25 44.51 20.78
N VAL A 343 -14.31 45.41 21.09
CA VAL A 343 -14.52 46.46 22.10
C VAL A 343 -15.16 47.68 21.45
N GLU A 344 -16.24 48.16 22.08
CA GLU A 344 -16.93 49.40 21.70
C GLU A 344 -16.39 50.58 22.52
N TYR A 345 -16.02 51.64 21.81
CA TYR A 345 -15.55 52.90 22.36
C TYR A 345 -16.61 53.96 22.06
N THR A 346 -17.40 54.35 23.05
CA THR A 346 -18.45 55.36 22.92
C THR A 346 -17.96 56.70 23.46
N ASN A 347 -18.32 57.79 22.79
CA ASN A 347 -18.09 59.14 23.28
C ASN A 347 -19.34 60.01 23.04
N LYS A 348 -19.71 60.83 24.03
CA LYS A 348 -20.86 61.74 24.01
C LYS A 348 -20.40 63.18 24.22
N ALA A 349 -20.86 64.12 23.40
CA ALA A 349 -20.69 65.56 23.62
C ALA A 349 -22.04 66.26 23.84
N ALA A 350 -22.04 67.33 24.63
CA ALA A 350 -23.22 68.15 24.90
C ALA A 350 -22.87 69.64 25.05
N VAL A 351 -23.76 70.54 24.63
CA VAL A 351 -23.60 71.99 24.83
C VAL A 351 -24.12 72.38 26.21
N VAL A 352 -23.23 72.89 27.06
CA VAL A 352 -23.52 73.22 28.46
C VAL A 352 -24.63 74.26 28.56
N GLY A 353 -25.59 74.00 29.45
CA GLY A 353 -26.75 74.88 29.64
C GLY A 353 -27.85 74.71 28.59
N THR A 354 -27.78 73.69 27.72
CA THR A 354 -28.85 73.34 26.76
C THR A 354 -29.29 71.88 26.91
N GLY A 355 -30.23 71.44 26.08
CA GLY A 355 -30.55 70.03 25.88
C GLY A 355 -29.93 69.43 24.60
N LEU A 356 -28.94 70.09 23.99
CA LEU A 356 -28.22 69.54 22.85
C LEU A 356 -27.14 68.57 23.34
N GLU A 357 -27.33 67.29 23.06
CA GLU A 357 -26.37 66.22 23.31
C GLU A 357 -26.38 65.21 22.16
N GLU A 358 -25.21 64.69 21.81
CA GLU A 358 -25.03 63.69 20.75
C GLU A 358 -23.92 62.70 21.11
N SER A 359 -24.03 61.46 20.64
CA SER A 359 -23.09 60.38 20.97
C SER A 359 -22.79 59.47 19.80
N HIS A 360 -21.55 59.00 19.72
CA HIS A 360 -21.08 58.10 18.67
C HIS A 360 -20.22 56.98 19.25
N SER A 361 -20.31 55.79 18.66
CA SER A 361 -19.49 54.62 19.01
C SER A 361 -18.63 54.21 17.84
N VAL A 362 -17.36 53.90 18.10
CA VAL A 362 -16.50 53.17 17.17
C VAL A 362 -16.06 51.85 17.79
N TYR A 363 -15.86 50.85 16.94
CA TYR A 363 -15.35 49.53 17.32
C TYR A 363 -14.49 48.99 16.18
N TYR A 364 -13.83 47.85 16.42
CA TYR A 364 -13.07 47.14 15.39
C TYR A 364 -13.58 45.71 15.22
N THR A 365 -14.06 45.38 14.02
CA THR A 365 -14.18 44.00 13.53
C THR A 365 -13.03 43.67 12.60
N LYS A 366 -12.66 42.39 12.51
CA LYS A 366 -11.61 41.95 11.59
C LYS A 366 -11.97 42.31 10.15
N SER A 367 -11.08 43.02 9.46
CA SER A 367 -11.21 43.34 8.04
C SER A 367 -11.08 42.14 7.09
N PHE A 368 -10.85 40.93 7.63
CA PHE A 368 -10.72 39.72 6.84
C PHE A 368 -11.33 38.50 7.52
N THR A 369 -11.92 37.63 6.71
CA THR A 369 -12.32 36.27 7.08
C THR A 369 -11.83 35.28 6.03
N ILE A 370 -11.45 34.09 6.50
CA ILE A 370 -11.20 32.92 5.65
C ILE A 370 -11.75 31.68 6.36
N SER A 371 -12.58 30.92 5.66
CA SER A 371 -13.09 29.62 6.11
C SER A 371 -12.30 28.50 5.43
N VAL A 372 -12.31 27.32 6.06
CA VAL A 372 -11.81 26.08 5.45
C VAL A 372 -12.82 24.98 5.69
N ASP A 373 -13.44 24.53 4.60
CA ASP A 373 -14.14 23.26 4.57
C ASP A 373 -13.14 22.14 4.24
N MET A 374 -13.10 21.10 5.07
CA MET A 374 -12.32 19.90 4.85
C MET A 374 -12.85 18.79 5.77
N ALA A 375 -13.11 17.59 5.23
CA ALA A 375 -13.71 16.49 5.99
C ALA A 375 -13.04 15.13 5.71
N PRO A 376 -13.02 14.19 6.67
CA PRO A 376 -12.58 12.81 6.40
C PRO A 376 -13.37 12.20 5.25
N GLY A 377 -12.67 11.74 4.21
CA GLY A 377 -13.28 10.93 3.17
C GLY A 377 -13.57 9.52 3.71
N PHE A 378 -14.59 8.84 3.15
CA PHE A 378 -14.96 7.48 3.52
C PHE A 378 -15.31 6.66 2.26
N GLY A 379 -14.97 5.37 2.27
CA GLY A 379 -15.33 4.42 1.22
C GLY A 379 -15.58 3.02 1.77
N GLY A 380 -15.71 2.03 0.90
CA GLY A 380 -15.99 0.65 1.25
C GLY A 380 -15.47 -0.35 0.21
N LEU A 381 -15.98 -1.58 0.27
CA LEU A 381 -15.63 -2.65 -0.67
C LEU A 381 -16.84 -3.55 -0.98
N GLY A 382 -16.77 -4.24 -2.13
CA GLY A 382 -17.66 -5.33 -2.49
C GLY A 382 -16.87 -6.53 -3.00
N ILE A 383 -17.17 -7.73 -2.49
CA ILE A 383 -16.50 -8.98 -2.83
C ILE A 383 -17.43 -9.85 -3.68
N THR A 384 -17.04 -10.09 -4.93
CA THR A 384 -17.68 -11.08 -5.81
C THR A 384 -17.03 -12.44 -5.62
N LYS A 385 -17.79 -13.39 -5.09
CA LYS A 385 -17.29 -14.74 -4.78
C LYS A 385 -17.48 -15.67 -5.98
N LEU A 386 -16.39 -16.24 -6.49
CA LEU A 386 -16.38 -17.14 -7.65
C LEU A 386 -15.77 -18.51 -7.30
N LEU A 387 -16.08 -19.50 -8.14
CA LEU A 387 -15.53 -20.85 -8.07
C LEU A 387 -14.79 -21.19 -9.36
N THR A 388 -13.73 -21.99 -9.25
CA THR A 388 -12.98 -22.61 -10.34
C THR A 388 -12.74 -24.09 -10.01
N GLY A 389 -12.00 -24.82 -10.84
CA GLY A 389 -11.64 -26.23 -10.58
C GLY A 389 -12.63 -27.24 -11.16
N ALA A 390 -12.21 -28.51 -11.17
CA ALA A 390 -12.92 -29.60 -11.86
C ALA A 390 -14.32 -29.89 -11.28
N GLN A 391 -14.52 -29.65 -9.98
CA GLN A 391 -15.72 -29.99 -9.23
C GLN A 391 -16.57 -28.77 -8.83
N ALA A 392 -16.29 -27.59 -9.40
CA ALA A 392 -17.04 -26.35 -9.13
C ALA A 392 -18.57 -26.48 -9.35
N THR A 393 -18.99 -27.32 -10.30
CA THR A 393 -20.40 -27.57 -10.62
C THR A 393 -21.13 -28.47 -9.61
N GLN A 394 -20.41 -29.13 -8.70
CA GLN A 394 -20.99 -29.91 -7.60
C GLN A 394 -21.28 -29.06 -6.35
N VAL A 395 -20.73 -27.84 -6.29
CA VAL A 395 -20.93 -26.93 -5.15
C VAL A 395 -22.32 -26.29 -5.22
N PRO A 396 -23.11 -26.31 -4.13
CA PRO A 396 -24.39 -25.59 -4.07
C PRO A 396 -24.23 -24.09 -4.35
N ALA A 397 -25.13 -23.51 -5.16
CA ALA A 397 -25.06 -22.11 -5.55
C ALA A 397 -25.20 -21.12 -4.37
N SER A 398 -25.70 -21.57 -3.22
CA SER A 398 -25.82 -20.77 -1.99
C SER A 398 -24.74 -21.10 -0.95
N THR A 399 -23.60 -21.69 -1.34
CA THR A 399 -22.48 -21.92 -0.42
C THR A 399 -21.87 -20.58 -0.02
N THR A 400 -21.60 -20.43 1.27
CA THR A 400 -21.06 -19.21 1.86
C THR A 400 -19.71 -19.45 2.53
N PHE A 401 -18.85 -18.44 2.50
CA PHE A 401 -17.53 -18.42 3.13
C PHE A 401 -17.41 -17.18 4.02
N GLU A 402 -16.59 -17.23 5.08
CA GLU A 402 -16.21 -16.05 5.84
C GLU A 402 -14.88 -15.47 5.35
N VAL A 403 -14.91 -14.18 5.00
CA VAL A 403 -13.74 -13.37 4.69
C VAL A 403 -13.41 -12.50 5.89
N THR A 404 -12.21 -12.64 6.42
CA THR A 404 -11.62 -11.73 7.41
C THR A 404 -11.00 -10.53 6.71
N ILE A 405 -11.26 -9.35 7.27
CA ILE A 405 -10.78 -8.06 6.80
C ILE A 405 -10.00 -7.42 7.96
N ASP A 406 -8.69 -7.47 7.87
CA ASP A 406 -7.80 -6.67 8.71
C ASP A 406 -7.64 -5.28 8.08
N TYR A 407 -7.70 -4.21 8.88
CA TYR A 407 -7.61 -2.84 8.40
C TYR A 407 -6.64 -1.99 9.20
N VAL A 408 -5.90 -1.11 8.51
CA VAL A 408 -4.95 -0.15 9.08
C VAL A 408 -5.29 1.25 8.57
N LEU A 409 -5.49 2.17 9.51
CA LEU A 409 -5.88 3.56 9.27
C LEU A 409 -4.71 4.38 8.67
N PRO A 410 -5.02 5.40 7.85
CA PRO A 410 -4.02 6.17 7.14
C PRO A 410 -3.26 7.14 8.06
N GLY A 411 -2.03 7.50 7.69
CA GLY A 411 -1.30 8.64 8.28
C GLY A 411 -1.01 8.55 9.79
N GLY A 412 -1.08 7.36 10.39
CA GLY A 412 -0.97 7.18 11.84
C GLY A 412 -2.19 7.70 12.62
N ALA A 413 -3.34 7.84 11.97
CA ALA A 413 -4.62 8.08 12.64
C ALA A 413 -4.99 6.93 13.57
N THR A 414 -5.81 7.23 14.59
CA THR A 414 -6.50 6.23 15.40
C THR A 414 -8.00 6.29 15.13
N VAL A 415 -8.78 5.34 15.63
CA VAL A 415 -10.25 5.42 15.55
C VAL A 415 -10.80 6.70 16.17
N ASP A 416 -10.10 7.30 17.15
CA ASP A 416 -10.46 8.56 17.79
C ASP A 416 -10.19 9.80 16.90
N THR A 417 -9.42 9.65 15.81
CA THR A 417 -9.26 10.70 14.79
C THR A 417 -10.58 10.99 14.06
N TYR A 418 -11.50 10.02 14.00
CA TYR A 418 -12.72 10.08 13.19
C TYR A 418 -13.98 10.16 14.07
N ALA A 419 -14.23 11.31 14.71
CA ALA A 419 -15.40 11.47 15.58
C ALA A 419 -16.72 11.15 14.85
N GLY A 420 -17.54 10.29 15.48
CA GLY A 420 -18.82 9.83 14.92
C GLY A 420 -18.72 8.61 13.99
N TRP A 421 -17.52 8.21 13.55
CA TRP A 421 -17.33 6.93 12.86
C TRP A 421 -17.40 5.78 13.87
N ILE A 422 -17.99 4.66 13.45
CA ILE A 422 -18.05 3.42 14.24
C ILE A 422 -17.03 2.47 13.59
N PRO A 423 -15.87 2.22 14.22
CA PRO A 423 -14.86 1.33 13.65
C PRO A 423 -15.41 -0.11 13.57
N PRO A 424 -15.38 -0.78 12.40
CA PRO A 424 -15.99 -2.09 12.27
C PRO A 424 -15.22 -3.19 13.01
N GLY A 425 -15.94 -4.17 13.56
CA GLY A 425 -15.35 -5.34 14.22
C GLY A 425 -14.59 -5.02 15.52
N THR A 426 -13.41 -5.61 15.67
CA THR A 426 -12.57 -5.48 16.87
C THR A 426 -11.38 -4.56 16.60
N VAL A 427 -11.32 -3.43 17.30
CA VAL A 427 -10.23 -2.45 17.21
C VAL A 427 -8.94 -3.01 17.85
N ASN A 428 -7.79 -2.75 17.23
CA ASN A 428 -6.48 -3.17 17.72
C ASN A 428 -6.03 -2.38 18.99
N ALA A 429 -5.02 -2.89 19.70
CA ALA A 429 -4.63 -2.37 21.01
C ALA A 429 -4.04 -0.93 20.97
N ASP A 430 -3.40 -0.59 19.86
CA ASP A 430 -2.85 0.74 19.54
C ASP A 430 -3.86 1.67 18.85
N ARG A 431 -5.08 1.16 18.56
CA ARG A 431 -6.23 1.87 17.98
C ARG A 431 -6.02 2.43 16.56
N THR A 432 -4.97 2.00 15.88
CA THR A 432 -4.62 2.34 14.49
C THR A 432 -5.40 1.54 13.45
N GLY A 433 -6.27 0.61 13.85
CA GLY A 433 -6.89 -0.34 12.95
C GLY A 433 -7.74 -1.39 13.68
N GLY A 434 -7.93 -2.54 13.06
CA GLY A 434 -8.71 -3.64 13.63
C GLY A 434 -8.96 -4.79 12.67
N THR A 435 -9.81 -5.72 13.11
CA THR A 435 -10.20 -6.92 12.36
C THR A 435 -11.72 -7.07 12.38
N THR A 436 -12.32 -7.33 11.22
CA THR A 436 -13.75 -7.58 11.05
C THR A 436 -13.97 -8.74 10.07
N THR A 437 -15.17 -9.31 9.99
CA THR A 437 -15.50 -10.38 9.04
C THR A 437 -16.70 -10.00 8.18
N MET A 438 -16.82 -10.64 7.02
CA MET A 438 -18.05 -10.68 6.23
C MET A 438 -18.28 -12.06 5.62
N THR A 439 -19.52 -12.51 5.64
CA THR A 439 -19.96 -13.69 4.89
C THR A 439 -20.14 -13.33 3.42
N VAL A 440 -19.68 -14.17 2.49
CA VAL A 440 -19.84 -14.00 1.03
C VAL A 440 -20.47 -15.23 0.38
N THR A 441 -21.46 -15.05 -0.50
CA THR A 441 -22.16 -16.13 -1.21
C THR A 441 -21.59 -16.39 -2.60
N THR A 442 -21.38 -17.65 -2.98
CA THR A 442 -20.94 -18.04 -4.33
C THR A 442 -21.84 -17.50 -5.44
N GLY A 443 -21.25 -16.83 -6.44
CA GLY A 443 -21.97 -16.23 -7.57
C GLY A 443 -22.53 -14.84 -7.31
N GLU A 444 -22.52 -14.35 -6.06
CA GLU A 444 -23.03 -13.04 -5.68
C GLU A 444 -21.89 -12.02 -5.49
N ASN A 445 -22.20 -10.73 -5.67
CA ASN A 445 -21.36 -9.62 -5.25
C ASN A 445 -21.86 -9.09 -3.91
N THR A 446 -21.13 -9.36 -2.84
CA THR A 446 -21.52 -8.96 -1.48
C THR A 446 -20.85 -7.64 -1.11
N THR A 447 -21.63 -6.59 -0.89
CA THR A 447 -21.12 -5.30 -0.38
C THR A 447 -20.88 -5.39 1.12
N TYR A 448 -19.74 -4.88 1.61
CA TYR A 448 -19.48 -4.78 3.05
C TYR A 448 -20.42 -3.78 3.72
N ASN A 449 -21.06 -4.16 4.83
CA ASN A 449 -22.01 -3.31 5.54
C ASN A 449 -21.32 -2.37 6.54
N GLY A 450 -20.51 -1.46 6.01
CA GLY A 450 -19.77 -0.46 6.78
C GLY A 450 -18.86 0.36 5.87
N THR A 451 -18.24 1.40 6.42
CA THR A 451 -17.27 2.24 5.71
C THR A 451 -15.96 2.34 6.49
N PHE A 452 -14.89 2.64 5.77
CA PHE A 452 -13.56 2.93 6.30
C PHE A 452 -13.12 4.33 5.84
N PRO A 453 -12.30 5.06 6.60
CA PRO A 453 -11.70 6.30 6.15
C PRO A 453 -10.93 6.11 4.83
N ARG A 454 -10.92 7.14 3.98
CA ARG A 454 -10.11 7.19 2.75
C ARG A 454 -8.65 6.89 3.08
N ASP A 455 -7.98 6.16 2.19
CA ASP A 455 -6.60 5.69 2.30
C ASP A 455 -6.35 4.63 3.40
N THR A 456 -7.38 4.16 4.11
CA THR A 456 -7.29 2.93 4.94
C THR A 456 -6.85 1.76 4.05
N VAL A 457 -5.85 1.01 4.50
CA VAL A 457 -5.38 -0.21 3.84
C VAL A 457 -6.09 -1.41 4.44
N LEU A 458 -6.73 -2.22 3.60
CA LEU A 458 -7.34 -3.49 3.97
C LEU A 458 -6.43 -4.65 3.53
N THR A 459 -6.35 -5.69 4.37
CA THR A 459 -5.79 -7.00 4.04
C THR A 459 -6.89 -8.04 4.20
N LEU A 460 -7.14 -8.81 3.16
CA LEU A 460 -8.20 -9.81 3.11
C LEU A 460 -7.62 -11.21 3.32
N SER A 461 -8.34 -12.06 4.04
CA SER A 461 -8.07 -13.49 4.11
C SER A 461 -9.39 -14.26 4.16
N GLU A 462 -9.40 -15.50 3.68
CA GLU A 462 -10.57 -16.39 3.74
C GLU A 462 -10.10 -17.74 4.30
N ASP A 463 -10.85 -18.28 5.25
CA ASP A 463 -10.66 -19.66 5.71
C ASP A 463 -11.61 -20.56 4.92
N THR A 464 -11.08 -21.44 4.05
CA THR A 464 -11.90 -22.34 3.24
C THR A 464 -12.64 -23.40 4.07
N SER A 465 -12.26 -23.62 5.32
CA SER A 465 -13.01 -24.48 6.25
C SER A 465 -14.29 -23.82 6.79
N SER A 466 -14.45 -22.50 6.62
CA SER A 466 -15.72 -21.78 6.90
C SER A 466 -16.83 -22.07 5.89
N ALA A 467 -16.54 -22.82 4.81
CA ALA A 467 -17.50 -23.18 3.77
C ALA A 467 -18.75 -23.86 4.35
N SER A 468 -19.91 -23.20 4.26
CA SER A 468 -21.16 -23.71 4.84
C SER A 468 -21.68 -25.01 4.24
N THR A 469 -21.12 -25.45 3.11
CA THR A 469 -21.21 -26.83 2.60
C THR A 469 -19.99 -27.14 1.73
N THR A 470 -19.33 -28.27 2.01
CA THR A 470 -18.30 -28.87 1.14
C THR A 470 -18.83 -30.22 0.63
N PRO A 471 -19.01 -30.42 -0.69
CA PRO A 471 -19.50 -31.70 -1.22
C PRO A 471 -18.51 -32.86 -1.01
N ALA A 472 -19.02 -34.09 -0.94
CA ALA A 472 -18.18 -35.27 -0.79
C ALA A 472 -17.27 -35.46 -2.02
N GLY A 473 -15.97 -35.69 -1.79
CA GLY A 473 -14.97 -35.82 -2.86
C GLY A 473 -14.41 -34.50 -3.40
N VAL A 474 -14.80 -33.35 -2.83
CA VAL A 474 -14.26 -32.03 -3.19
C VAL A 474 -13.23 -31.57 -2.16
N SER A 475 -12.12 -31.01 -2.64
CA SER A 475 -11.15 -30.28 -1.83
C SER A 475 -11.06 -28.82 -2.29
N TRP A 476 -10.93 -27.90 -1.34
CA TRP A 476 -10.73 -26.48 -1.62
C TRP A 476 -9.24 -26.20 -1.88
N GLY A 477 -8.94 -25.58 -3.03
CA GLY A 477 -7.65 -24.97 -3.30
C GLY A 477 -7.49 -23.61 -2.58
N THR A 478 -6.27 -23.10 -2.55
CA THR A 478 -5.94 -21.80 -1.92
C THR A 478 -6.81 -20.66 -2.49
N PRO A 479 -7.42 -19.80 -1.63
CA PRO A 479 -8.16 -18.64 -2.08
C PRO A 479 -7.31 -17.65 -2.88
N VAL A 480 -7.85 -17.14 -3.99
CA VAL A 480 -7.19 -16.17 -4.86
C VAL A 480 -8.04 -14.90 -4.94
N PHE A 481 -7.55 -13.84 -4.30
CA PHE A 481 -8.11 -12.50 -4.38
C PHE A 481 -7.62 -11.77 -5.64
N THR A 482 -8.45 -10.89 -6.18
CA THR A 482 -8.11 -10.00 -7.30
C THR A 482 -8.74 -8.63 -7.08
N VAL A 483 -7.95 -7.56 -7.16
CA VAL A 483 -8.38 -6.17 -7.00
C VAL A 483 -8.03 -5.42 -8.27
N GLY A 484 -9.06 -4.93 -8.99
CA GLY A 484 -8.89 -4.52 -10.38
C GLY A 484 -8.31 -5.67 -11.22
N ASP A 485 -7.24 -5.39 -11.98
CA ASP A 485 -6.53 -6.38 -12.79
C ASP A 485 -5.40 -7.13 -12.05
N GLN A 486 -5.19 -6.88 -10.75
CA GLN A 486 -4.06 -7.46 -10.00
C GLN A 486 -4.48 -8.55 -9.01
N THR A 487 -3.78 -9.68 -9.05
CA THR A 487 -3.88 -10.75 -8.05
C THR A 487 -3.20 -10.32 -6.76
N THR A 488 -3.99 -9.73 -5.85
CA THR A 488 -3.57 -9.31 -4.51
C THR A 488 -4.73 -9.46 -3.54
N ASN A 489 -4.43 -9.71 -2.26
CA ASN A 489 -5.38 -9.69 -1.16
C ASN A 489 -5.41 -8.37 -0.40
N THR A 490 -4.65 -7.36 -0.83
CA THR A 490 -4.62 -6.01 -0.22
C THR A 490 -5.27 -4.96 -1.12
N LEU A 491 -5.94 -3.98 -0.51
CA LEU A 491 -6.50 -2.82 -1.22
C LEU A 491 -6.42 -1.54 -0.36
N THR A 492 -6.48 -0.38 -1.03
CA THR A 492 -6.63 0.93 -0.38
C THR A 492 -8.03 1.46 -0.64
N ILE A 493 -8.66 2.06 0.37
CA ILE A 493 -10.03 2.60 0.29
C ILE A 493 -10.05 3.99 -0.34
N GLY A 494 -10.77 4.16 -1.44
CA GLY A 494 -10.98 5.46 -2.09
C GLY A 494 -12.03 6.33 -1.37
N ASN A 495 -12.15 7.60 -1.78
CA ASN A 495 -13.24 8.46 -1.30
C ASN A 495 -14.55 8.13 -2.01
N GLN A 496 -15.66 8.01 -1.28
CA GLN A 496 -17.03 7.80 -1.78
C GLN A 496 -17.16 6.66 -2.80
N THR A 497 -16.27 5.68 -2.73
CA THR A 497 -16.13 4.57 -3.68
C THR A 497 -16.21 3.24 -2.95
N SER A 498 -16.81 2.25 -3.62
CA SER A 498 -16.78 0.85 -3.18
C SER A 498 -15.79 0.11 -4.08
N THR A 499 -14.65 -0.29 -3.53
CA THR A 499 -13.62 -1.00 -4.30
C THR A 499 -14.08 -2.43 -4.59
N ALA A 500 -14.12 -2.79 -5.88
CA ALA A 500 -14.52 -4.12 -6.31
C ALA A 500 -13.37 -5.13 -6.15
N VAL A 501 -13.68 -6.26 -5.52
CA VAL A 501 -12.76 -7.39 -5.28
C VAL A 501 -13.40 -8.65 -5.85
N THR A 502 -12.62 -9.52 -6.48
CA THR A 502 -13.04 -10.88 -6.84
C THR A 502 -12.29 -11.90 -5.99
N LEU A 503 -13.01 -12.90 -5.47
CA LEU A 503 -12.44 -13.96 -4.63
C LEU A 503 -12.74 -15.32 -5.25
N ARG A 504 -11.72 -16.00 -5.78
CA ARG A 504 -11.83 -17.31 -6.45
C ARG A 504 -11.31 -18.42 -5.54
N ASN A 505 -12.09 -19.48 -5.36
CA ASN A 505 -11.57 -20.74 -4.81
C ASN A 505 -11.69 -21.82 -5.87
N SER A 506 -10.69 -22.69 -5.92
CA SER A 506 -10.79 -23.91 -6.70
C SER A 506 -11.50 -24.99 -5.91
N ALA A 507 -12.48 -25.64 -6.52
CA ALA A 507 -13.12 -26.86 -6.06
C ALA A 507 -12.63 -27.99 -6.97
N ASP A 508 -11.66 -28.76 -6.49
CA ASP A 508 -11.01 -29.83 -7.26
C ASP A 508 -11.22 -31.18 -6.57
N ASP A 509 -10.84 -32.26 -7.25
CA ASP A 509 -10.90 -33.60 -6.69
C ASP A 509 -10.13 -33.70 -5.37
N ALA A 510 -10.77 -34.22 -4.34
CA ALA A 510 -10.08 -34.55 -3.10
C ALA A 510 -8.99 -35.61 -3.39
N PRO A 511 -7.74 -35.39 -2.96
CA PRO A 511 -6.65 -36.31 -3.26
C PRO A 511 -6.95 -37.69 -2.65
N VAL A 512 -6.93 -38.72 -3.50
CA VAL A 512 -7.15 -40.11 -3.06
C VAL A 512 -6.04 -40.48 -2.08
N GLU A 513 -6.40 -40.66 -0.81
CA GLU A 513 -5.47 -41.09 0.22
C GLU A 513 -4.99 -42.52 -0.07
N GLN A 514 -3.69 -42.78 0.04
CA GLN A 514 -3.07 -44.02 -0.42
C GLN A 514 -2.11 -44.63 0.60
N GLY A 515 -1.91 -45.94 0.49
CA GLY A 515 -0.89 -46.71 1.20
C GLY A 515 -0.33 -47.82 0.30
N ASP A 516 0.53 -48.68 0.84
CA ASP A 516 1.07 -49.86 0.15
C ASP A 516 1.38 -51.00 1.14
N PHE A 517 1.90 -52.11 0.63
CA PHE A 517 2.36 -53.23 1.46
C PHE A 517 3.62 -53.92 0.89
N THR A 518 4.32 -54.67 1.74
CA THR A 518 5.47 -55.52 1.39
C THR A 518 5.27 -56.96 1.84
N VAL A 519 5.93 -57.90 1.15
CA VAL A 519 5.93 -59.32 1.48
C VAL A 519 7.35 -59.76 1.85
N THR A 520 7.52 -60.23 3.08
CA THR A 520 8.74 -60.92 3.54
C THR A 520 8.57 -62.42 3.30
N LYS A 521 9.48 -63.00 2.52
CA LYS A 521 9.45 -64.43 2.20
C LYS A 521 10.33 -65.21 3.15
N GLU A 522 9.72 -65.98 4.05
CA GLU A 522 10.44 -66.91 4.93
C GLU A 522 10.47 -68.34 4.36
N LEU A 523 11.47 -69.09 4.79
CA LEU A 523 11.70 -70.49 4.43
C LEU A 523 11.91 -71.30 5.71
N ALA A 524 11.33 -72.50 5.76
CA ALA A 524 11.42 -73.43 6.88
C ALA A 524 11.59 -74.88 6.39
N GLY A 525 12.06 -75.76 7.27
CA GLY A 525 12.32 -77.16 6.94
C GLY A 525 13.69 -77.36 6.27
N ASP A 526 13.77 -78.32 5.35
CA ASP A 526 15.00 -78.75 4.68
C ASP A 526 15.35 -77.91 3.43
N GLY A 527 16.65 -77.77 3.18
CA GLY A 527 17.19 -77.12 1.98
C GLY A 527 17.37 -75.60 2.10
N ASP A 528 18.44 -75.07 1.51
CA ASP A 528 18.66 -73.62 1.40
C ASP A 528 18.17 -73.12 0.04
N PHE A 529 17.02 -72.45 0.04
CA PHE A 529 16.44 -71.81 -1.13
C PHE A 529 16.48 -70.28 -1.05
N THR A 530 17.32 -69.69 -0.18
CA THR A 530 17.40 -68.22 -0.01
C THR A 530 17.76 -67.49 -1.30
N GLY A 531 18.61 -68.08 -2.14
CA GLY A 531 18.94 -67.55 -3.47
C GLY A 531 17.84 -67.72 -4.55
N SER A 532 16.70 -68.32 -4.22
CA SER A 532 15.60 -68.55 -5.18
C SER A 532 14.55 -67.43 -5.13
N THR A 533 13.98 -67.07 -6.28
CA THR A 533 12.90 -66.09 -6.39
C THR A 533 11.53 -66.73 -6.18
N TYR A 534 10.69 -66.06 -5.40
CA TYR A 534 9.29 -66.38 -5.12
C TYR A 534 8.41 -65.25 -5.67
N THR A 535 7.26 -65.59 -6.24
CA THR A 535 6.32 -64.63 -6.83
C THR A 535 4.96 -64.69 -6.15
N PHE A 536 4.40 -63.52 -5.91
CA PHE A 536 3.10 -63.31 -5.29
C PHE A 536 2.24 -62.50 -6.25
N SER A 537 0.97 -62.88 -6.37
CA SER A 537 -0.06 -62.08 -7.04
C SER A 537 -0.94 -61.40 -5.99
N TYR A 538 -1.51 -60.24 -6.33
CA TYR A 538 -2.45 -59.54 -5.46
C TYR A 538 -3.60 -58.87 -6.20
N THR A 539 -4.73 -58.75 -5.52
CA THR A 539 -5.94 -58.06 -5.98
C THR A 539 -6.57 -57.29 -4.81
N CYS A 540 -6.90 -56.02 -5.04
CA CYS A 540 -7.42 -55.10 -4.03
C CYS A 540 -8.87 -54.65 -4.34
N THR A 541 -9.63 -54.27 -3.30
CA THR A 541 -11.05 -53.89 -3.42
C THR A 541 -11.32 -52.61 -4.22
N ASP A 542 -10.30 -51.78 -4.46
CA ASP A 542 -10.37 -50.62 -5.38
C ASP A 542 -10.16 -50.99 -6.86
N GLY A 543 -9.88 -52.27 -7.15
CA GLY A 543 -9.57 -52.78 -8.48
C GLY A 543 -8.06 -52.85 -8.77
N THR A 544 -7.19 -52.42 -7.86
CA THR A 544 -5.73 -52.51 -8.07
C THR A 544 -5.28 -53.97 -8.08
N THR A 545 -4.47 -54.36 -9.06
CA THR A 545 -3.93 -55.72 -9.22
C THR A 545 -2.47 -55.68 -9.62
N GLY A 546 -1.68 -56.67 -9.20
CA GLY A 546 -0.29 -56.76 -9.60
C GLY A 546 0.42 -58.01 -9.10
N THR A 547 1.74 -58.00 -9.23
CA THR A 547 2.63 -59.03 -8.69
C THR A 547 3.78 -58.42 -7.90
N LEU A 548 4.35 -59.21 -6.99
CA LEU A 548 5.58 -58.94 -6.26
C LEU A 548 6.50 -60.16 -6.43
N SER A 549 7.79 -59.93 -6.62
CA SER A 549 8.80 -61.01 -6.61
C SER A 549 9.90 -60.68 -5.61
N VAL A 550 10.34 -61.68 -4.86
CA VAL A 550 11.29 -61.53 -3.73
C VAL A 550 12.10 -62.81 -3.55
N ALA A 551 13.36 -62.69 -3.11
CA ALA A 551 14.22 -63.84 -2.83
C ALA A 551 13.89 -64.48 -1.47
N GLY A 552 14.23 -65.75 -1.29
CA GLY A 552 14.03 -66.45 -0.01
C GLY A 552 14.80 -65.79 1.14
N GLY A 553 14.13 -65.58 2.27
CA GLY A 553 14.68 -64.86 3.42
C GLY A 553 14.79 -63.35 3.25
N GLN A 554 14.13 -62.74 2.26
CA GLN A 554 14.16 -61.29 1.98
C GLN A 554 12.75 -60.66 1.96
N THR A 555 12.69 -59.34 1.93
CA THR A 555 11.45 -58.56 1.80
C THR A 555 11.34 -57.94 0.40
N SER A 556 10.13 -57.95 -0.17
CA SER A 556 9.85 -57.39 -1.49
C SER A 556 10.02 -55.86 -1.52
N ALA A 557 10.10 -55.30 -2.72
CA ALA A 557 9.72 -53.91 -2.92
C ALA A 557 8.23 -53.70 -2.51
N PRO A 558 7.81 -52.48 -2.15
CA PRO A 558 6.39 -52.18 -1.92
C PRO A 558 5.51 -52.48 -3.14
N SER A 559 4.24 -52.73 -2.88
CA SER A 559 3.19 -52.80 -3.90
C SER A 559 3.05 -51.49 -4.68
N GLN A 560 2.22 -51.50 -5.72
CA GLN A 560 1.66 -50.25 -6.22
C GLN A 560 0.91 -49.53 -5.08
N LYS A 561 0.78 -48.20 -5.15
CA LYS A 561 -0.06 -47.46 -4.20
C LYS A 561 -1.53 -47.82 -4.42
N VAL A 562 -2.21 -48.17 -3.32
CA VAL A 562 -3.61 -48.61 -3.27
C VAL A 562 -4.41 -47.58 -2.45
N ALA A 563 -5.68 -47.36 -2.77
CA ALA A 563 -6.53 -46.43 -2.03
C ALA A 563 -6.71 -46.88 -0.56
N ALA A 564 -6.54 -45.95 0.38
CA ALA A 564 -6.68 -46.21 1.81
C ALA A 564 -8.10 -46.68 2.17
N GLY A 565 -8.19 -47.61 3.10
CA GLY A 565 -9.42 -48.34 3.45
C GLY A 565 -9.64 -49.61 2.62
N SER A 566 -8.99 -49.76 1.47
CA SER A 566 -9.07 -50.99 0.65
C SER A 566 -8.48 -52.20 1.34
N THR A 567 -9.00 -53.39 1.02
CA THR A 567 -8.40 -54.67 1.39
C THR A 567 -7.76 -55.30 0.16
N CYS A 568 -6.52 -55.76 0.28
CA CYS A 568 -5.83 -56.56 -0.73
C CYS A 568 -5.72 -58.01 -0.28
N THR A 569 -5.96 -58.95 -1.19
CA THR A 569 -5.64 -60.39 -1.03
C THR A 569 -4.33 -60.68 -1.75
N ILE A 570 -3.45 -61.46 -1.13
CA ILE A 570 -2.12 -61.85 -1.61
C ILE A 570 -2.05 -63.38 -1.69
N THR A 571 -1.67 -63.91 -2.86
CA THR A 571 -1.58 -65.35 -3.13
C THR A 571 -0.22 -65.69 -3.76
N GLU A 572 0.49 -66.66 -3.20
CA GLU A 572 1.79 -67.13 -3.73
C GLU A 572 1.61 -68.02 -4.96
N ASP A 573 2.47 -67.83 -5.97
CA ASP A 573 2.57 -68.69 -7.14
C ASP A 573 3.33 -69.98 -6.79
N ALA A 574 2.60 -71.08 -6.69
CA ALA A 574 3.12 -72.42 -6.45
C ALA A 574 4.27 -72.80 -7.40
N ALA A 575 4.19 -72.45 -8.68
CA ALA A 575 5.21 -72.81 -9.66
C ALA A 575 6.55 -72.09 -9.42
N SER A 576 6.52 -70.89 -8.81
CA SER A 576 7.74 -70.20 -8.35
C SER A 576 8.37 -70.85 -7.11
N ALA A 577 7.57 -71.58 -6.33
CA ALA A 577 7.96 -72.16 -5.04
C ALA A 577 8.42 -73.63 -5.13
N GLU A 578 8.00 -74.42 -6.12
CA GLU A 578 8.36 -75.84 -6.27
C GLU A 578 9.88 -76.08 -6.39
N ARG A 579 10.39 -77.13 -5.73
CA ARG A 579 11.82 -77.53 -5.76
C ARG A 579 11.93 -79.04 -5.99
N ALA A 580 12.76 -79.47 -6.93
CA ALA A 580 12.88 -80.88 -7.28
C ALA A 580 13.52 -81.70 -6.13
N GLY A 581 12.88 -82.80 -5.75
CA GLY A 581 13.31 -83.65 -4.63
C GLY A 581 12.89 -83.16 -3.24
N TYR A 582 11.99 -82.17 -3.16
CA TYR A 582 11.44 -81.67 -1.91
C TYR A 582 9.91 -81.59 -1.98
N SER A 583 9.24 -81.98 -0.90
CA SER A 583 7.82 -81.72 -0.71
C SER A 583 7.60 -80.30 -0.21
N LEU A 584 6.78 -79.51 -0.89
CA LEU A 584 6.46 -78.12 -0.55
C LEU A 584 5.10 -78.03 0.17
N VAL A 585 5.10 -77.34 1.32
CA VAL A 585 3.87 -76.82 1.96
C VAL A 585 3.80 -75.32 1.74
N LEU A 586 2.83 -74.90 0.93
CA LEU A 586 2.48 -73.49 0.74
C LEU A 586 1.59 -72.97 1.88
N PRO A 587 1.74 -71.70 2.28
CA PRO A 587 0.80 -71.04 3.18
C PRO A 587 -0.52 -70.72 2.48
N ALA A 588 -1.56 -70.48 3.26
CA ALA A 588 -2.83 -69.95 2.76
C ALA A 588 -2.68 -68.50 2.25
N GLU A 589 -3.62 -68.07 1.40
CA GLU A 589 -3.71 -66.66 0.98
C GLU A 589 -3.85 -65.72 2.18
N GLN A 590 -3.21 -64.56 2.09
CA GLN A 590 -3.21 -63.55 3.15
C GLN A 590 -3.99 -62.31 2.71
N THR A 591 -4.51 -61.55 3.67
CA THR A 591 -5.22 -60.30 3.40
C THR A 591 -4.67 -59.16 4.25
N VAL A 592 -4.62 -57.96 3.68
CA VAL A 592 -4.16 -56.74 4.37
C VAL A 592 -5.10 -55.58 4.08
N GLN A 593 -5.37 -54.75 5.09
CA GLN A 593 -6.09 -53.48 4.91
C GLN A 593 -5.08 -52.35 4.76
N ILE A 594 -5.27 -51.53 3.73
CA ILE A 594 -4.38 -50.41 3.39
C ILE A 594 -4.75 -49.19 4.22
N VAL A 595 -3.76 -48.57 4.86
CA VAL A 595 -3.92 -47.36 5.68
C VAL A 595 -3.14 -46.21 5.04
N LYS A 596 -3.68 -45.00 5.11
CA LYS A 596 -3.06 -43.77 4.60
C LYS A 596 -1.61 -43.64 5.08
N ASP A 597 -0.71 -43.31 4.14
CA ASP A 597 0.70 -42.99 4.37
C ASP A 597 1.49 -44.09 5.11
N GLN A 598 1.03 -45.34 5.03
CA GLN A 598 1.65 -46.50 5.68
C GLN A 598 1.99 -47.62 4.68
N THR A 599 3.05 -48.34 4.99
CA THR A 599 3.46 -49.61 4.35
C THR A 599 3.15 -50.74 5.32
N ALA A 600 2.17 -51.59 4.99
CA ALA A 600 1.87 -52.78 5.78
C ALA A 600 2.85 -53.92 5.45
N ALA A 601 3.37 -54.64 6.44
CA ALA A 601 4.29 -55.75 6.23
C ALA A 601 3.58 -57.10 6.45
N LEU A 602 3.70 -58.01 5.47
CA LEU A 602 3.25 -59.40 5.57
C LEU A 602 4.46 -60.34 5.60
N THR A 603 4.31 -61.50 6.24
CA THR A 603 5.30 -62.57 6.24
C THR A 603 4.67 -63.86 5.73
N VAL A 604 5.28 -64.47 4.71
CA VAL A 604 4.72 -65.61 3.99
C VAL A 604 5.74 -66.74 3.94
N THR A 605 5.56 -67.77 4.78
CA THR A 605 6.55 -68.83 5.01
C THR A 605 6.25 -70.08 4.17
N ASN A 606 7.21 -70.58 3.39
CA ASN A 606 7.13 -71.95 2.84
C ASN A 606 7.85 -72.92 3.75
N THR A 607 7.30 -74.13 3.88
CA THR A 607 8.00 -75.26 4.51
C THR A 607 8.35 -76.28 3.44
N TYR A 608 9.58 -76.80 3.49
CA TYR A 608 10.06 -77.86 2.62
C TYR A 608 10.49 -79.07 3.44
N ASP A 609 10.14 -80.28 3.00
CA ASP A 609 10.66 -81.53 3.55
C ASP A 609 11.46 -82.25 2.45
N GLN A 610 12.69 -82.69 2.75
CA GLN A 610 13.52 -83.44 1.81
C GLN A 610 12.87 -84.80 1.50
N ASP A 611 12.68 -85.13 0.23
CA ASP A 611 12.13 -86.42 -0.17
C ASP A 611 13.16 -87.54 0.01
N TYR A 612 12.73 -88.72 0.46
CA TYR A 612 13.58 -89.90 0.71
C TYR A 612 13.00 -91.18 0.08
N GLY A 613 13.87 -92.14 -0.22
CA GLY A 613 13.54 -93.50 -0.69
C GLY A 613 14.68 -94.48 -0.41
N THR A 614 14.59 -95.70 -0.95
CA THR A 614 15.69 -96.68 -0.88
C THR A 614 15.69 -97.59 -2.12
N PHE A 615 16.53 -98.63 -2.14
CA PHE A 615 16.57 -99.67 -3.18
C PHE A 615 16.62 -101.06 -2.54
N SER A 616 16.48 -102.11 -3.34
CA SER A 616 16.62 -103.50 -2.89
C SER A 616 17.46 -104.32 -3.87
N VAL A 617 18.23 -105.29 -3.37
CA VAL A 617 19.06 -106.18 -4.20
C VAL A 617 18.77 -107.65 -3.88
N ALA A 618 18.46 -108.45 -4.89
CA ALA A 618 18.20 -109.89 -4.79
C ALA A 618 19.31 -110.71 -5.48
N LYS A 619 19.63 -111.89 -4.90
CA LYS A 619 20.63 -112.82 -5.46
C LYS A 619 19.99 -114.03 -6.12
N VAL A 620 20.11 -114.10 -7.45
CA VAL A 620 19.65 -115.25 -8.25
C VAL A 620 20.86 -116.12 -8.64
N ILE A 621 20.61 -117.42 -8.78
CA ILE A 621 21.59 -118.46 -9.14
C ILE A 621 21.08 -119.22 -10.36
N ALA A 622 21.98 -119.49 -11.31
CA ALA A 622 21.70 -120.14 -12.57
C ALA A 622 22.83 -121.10 -12.97
N GLY A 623 22.60 -121.90 -14.03
CA GLY A 623 23.53 -122.94 -14.46
C GLY A 623 23.43 -124.22 -13.62
N ASP A 624 24.51 -124.99 -13.58
CA ASP A 624 24.51 -126.37 -13.07
C ASP A 624 24.71 -126.47 -11.54
N PHE A 625 25.01 -125.35 -10.86
CA PHE A 625 25.21 -125.32 -9.41
C PHE A 625 23.87 -125.27 -8.67
N THR A 626 23.50 -126.38 -8.03
CA THR A 626 22.42 -126.39 -7.03
C THR A 626 22.99 -126.06 -5.64
N ALA A 627 22.58 -124.91 -5.09
CA ALA A 627 22.99 -124.47 -3.76
C ALA A 627 22.43 -125.40 -2.68
N THR A 628 23.29 -126.27 -2.12
CA THR A 628 22.96 -127.22 -1.04
C THR A 628 23.34 -126.71 0.36
N ASP A 629 23.91 -125.51 0.44
CA ASP A 629 24.27 -124.78 1.66
C ASP A 629 24.06 -123.27 1.37
N PRO A 630 23.58 -122.43 2.32
CA PRO A 630 23.17 -121.05 2.05
C PRO A 630 24.38 -120.10 2.01
N GLY A 631 25.27 -120.33 1.05
CA GLY A 631 26.40 -119.45 0.79
C GLY A 631 25.96 -118.02 0.50
N THR A 632 26.76 -117.05 0.93
CA THR A 632 26.50 -115.63 0.70
C THR A 632 27.29 -115.08 -0.48
N VAL A 633 26.89 -113.90 -0.94
CA VAL A 633 27.54 -113.08 -1.96
C VAL A 633 27.47 -111.62 -1.51
N SER A 634 28.58 -110.89 -1.65
CA SER A 634 28.71 -109.49 -1.21
C SER A 634 28.52 -108.53 -2.38
N VAL A 635 27.58 -107.60 -2.25
CA VAL A 635 27.35 -106.51 -3.20
C VAL A 635 27.75 -105.19 -2.56
N SER A 636 28.76 -104.52 -3.09
CA SER A 636 29.07 -103.14 -2.71
C SER A 636 28.12 -102.15 -3.42
N TYR A 637 27.88 -101.03 -2.77
CA TYR A 637 27.18 -99.89 -3.34
C TYR A 637 27.93 -98.59 -3.05
N GLN A 638 27.87 -97.63 -3.97
CA GLN A 638 28.36 -96.28 -3.77
C GLN A 638 27.43 -95.28 -4.46
N CYS A 639 26.98 -94.28 -3.71
CA CYS A 639 25.96 -93.32 -4.10
C CYS A 639 26.56 -91.90 -4.26
N ASP A 640 25.89 -91.08 -5.09
CA ASP A 640 26.28 -89.70 -5.41
C ASP A 640 25.65 -88.63 -4.48
N ASP A 641 25.05 -89.05 -3.36
CA ASP A 641 24.53 -88.14 -2.35
C ASP A 641 25.63 -87.30 -1.69
N ALA A 642 25.24 -86.24 -0.99
CA ALA A 642 26.17 -85.30 -0.36
C ALA A 642 27.12 -85.92 0.69
N ALA A 643 26.82 -87.12 1.21
CA ALA A 643 27.71 -87.87 2.11
C ALA A 643 28.52 -88.97 1.40
N ALA A 644 28.39 -89.12 0.08
CA ALA A 644 29.00 -90.17 -0.74
C ALA A 644 28.75 -91.59 -0.17
N THR A 645 27.49 -91.84 0.18
CA THR A 645 27.09 -92.99 1.01
C THR A 645 27.43 -94.29 0.30
N SER A 646 28.17 -95.16 1.00
CA SER A 646 28.70 -96.40 0.43
C SER A 646 28.81 -97.50 1.49
N GLY A 647 28.76 -98.75 1.05
CA GLY A 647 28.76 -99.92 1.93
C GLY A 647 28.63 -101.23 1.18
N THR A 648 28.32 -102.31 1.91
CA THR A 648 28.19 -103.66 1.34
C THR A 648 26.94 -104.35 1.88
N LEU A 649 26.09 -104.84 0.97
CA LEU A 649 24.96 -105.73 1.27
C LEU A 649 25.41 -107.19 1.15
N VAL A 650 25.17 -107.99 2.17
CA VAL A 650 25.46 -109.43 2.16
C VAL A 650 24.17 -110.17 1.78
N LEU A 651 24.16 -110.74 0.58
CA LEU A 651 23.01 -111.44 0.00
C LEU A 651 23.16 -112.95 0.19
N THR A 652 22.07 -113.64 0.55
CA THR A 652 22.05 -115.12 0.57
C THR A 652 21.70 -115.66 -0.82
N MET A 653 22.42 -116.66 -1.30
CA MET A 653 22.14 -117.32 -2.58
C MET A 653 20.71 -117.89 -2.62
N GLY A 654 19.85 -117.37 -3.51
CA GLY A 654 18.43 -117.77 -3.58
C GLY A 654 17.55 -117.26 -2.44
N GLY A 655 18.04 -116.32 -1.62
CA GLY A 655 17.28 -115.70 -0.54
C GLY A 655 16.42 -114.50 -0.99
N ASN A 656 15.71 -113.92 -0.02
CA ASN A 656 14.94 -112.68 -0.23
C ASN A 656 15.86 -111.49 -0.55
N ALA A 657 15.29 -110.45 -1.19
CA ALA A 657 15.99 -109.20 -1.43
C ALA A 657 16.39 -108.49 -0.13
N VAL A 658 17.56 -107.86 -0.13
CA VAL A 658 18.08 -107.04 0.98
C VAL A 658 17.92 -105.56 0.62
N LEU A 659 17.46 -104.74 1.55
CA LEU A 659 17.31 -103.29 1.35
C LEU A 659 18.66 -102.56 1.48
N GLY A 660 18.82 -101.49 0.70
CA GLY A 660 19.86 -100.48 0.90
C GLY A 660 19.56 -99.54 2.08
N PRO A 661 20.39 -98.51 2.30
CA PRO A 661 20.07 -97.42 3.23
C PRO A 661 18.92 -96.56 2.71
N LEU A 662 18.27 -95.81 3.60
CA LEU A 662 17.37 -94.72 3.22
C LEU A 662 18.23 -93.53 2.73
N LEU A 663 17.88 -92.96 1.57
CA LEU A 663 18.66 -91.96 0.85
C LEU A 663 17.75 -90.88 0.25
N PRO A 664 18.26 -89.66 -0.03
CA PRO A 664 17.48 -88.62 -0.69
C PRO A 664 16.96 -89.07 -2.07
N ALA A 665 15.75 -88.62 -2.43
CA ALA A 665 15.22 -88.84 -3.77
C ALA A 665 16.06 -88.08 -4.82
N GLY A 666 16.38 -88.74 -5.93
CA GLY A 666 17.29 -88.23 -6.97
C GLY A 666 18.73 -88.72 -6.85
N THR A 667 19.18 -89.18 -5.67
CA THR A 667 20.48 -89.87 -5.50
C THR A 667 20.55 -91.09 -6.41
N THR A 668 21.70 -91.33 -7.04
CA THR A 668 21.99 -92.53 -7.84
C THR A 668 23.12 -93.35 -7.20
N CYS A 669 22.84 -94.62 -6.97
CA CYS A 669 23.78 -95.59 -6.41
C CYS A 669 24.26 -96.56 -7.49
N VAL A 670 25.57 -96.68 -7.67
CA VAL A 670 26.22 -97.72 -8.49
C VAL A 670 26.45 -98.96 -7.63
N LEU A 671 26.22 -100.14 -8.20
CA LEU A 671 26.25 -101.44 -7.54
C LEU A 671 27.30 -102.35 -8.18
N SER A 672 28.02 -103.12 -7.37
CA SER A 672 29.03 -104.06 -7.86
C SER A 672 29.10 -105.30 -6.98
N GLU A 673 29.52 -106.43 -7.54
CA GLU A 673 29.65 -107.71 -6.82
C GLU A 673 31.12 -107.98 -6.53
N ASP A 674 31.44 -108.34 -5.28
CA ASP A 674 32.73 -108.95 -4.97
C ASP A 674 32.77 -110.35 -5.58
N ALA A 675 33.42 -110.47 -6.73
CA ALA A 675 33.59 -111.72 -7.46
C ALA A 675 34.20 -112.84 -6.58
N SER A 676 35.05 -112.50 -5.60
CA SER A 676 35.66 -113.45 -4.66
C SER A 676 34.59 -114.14 -3.80
N SER A 677 33.59 -113.40 -3.34
CA SER A 677 32.44 -113.94 -2.60
C SER A 677 31.56 -114.87 -3.45
N ALA A 678 31.61 -114.74 -4.77
CA ALA A 678 30.86 -115.54 -5.73
C ALA A 678 31.54 -116.87 -6.11
N GLU A 679 32.85 -117.03 -5.90
CA GLU A 679 33.59 -118.23 -6.32
C GLU A 679 33.08 -119.52 -5.64
N ARG A 680 32.96 -120.62 -6.40
CA ARG A 680 32.58 -121.95 -5.86
C ARG A 680 33.47 -123.03 -6.48
N ALA A 681 34.11 -123.84 -5.62
CA ALA A 681 35.13 -124.80 -6.06
C ALA A 681 34.58 -125.81 -7.09
N GLY A 682 35.31 -125.98 -8.19
CA GLY A 682 34.91 -126.85 -9.31
C GLY A 682 34.01 -126.20 -10.37
N TYR A 683 33.62 -124.92 -10.21
CA TYR A 683 32.81 -124.18 -11.17
C TYR A 683 33.49 -122.88 -11.61
N THR A 684 33.31 -122.50 -12.87
CA THR A 684 33.44 -121.11 -13.33
C THR A 684 32.15 -120.35 -13.07
N VAL A 685 32.24 -119.07 -12.70
CA VAL A 685 31.09 -118.19 -12.45
C VAL A 685 31.06 -117.02 -13.42
N THR A 686 29.86 -116.66 -13.88
CA THR A 686 29.59 -115.45 -14.67
C THR A 686 28.46 -114.67 -14.03
N THR A 687 28.74 -113.44 -13.60
CA THR A 687 27.80 -112.50 -12.96
C THR A 687 27.09 -111.65 -14.02
N SER A 688 25.78 -111.44 -13.88
CA SER A 688 25.00 -110.49 -14.67
C SER A 688 23.99 -109.72 -13.81
N TRP A 689 23.63 -108.51 -14.24
CA TRP A 689 22.79 -107.57 -13.49
C TRP A 689 21.52 -107.23 -14.27
N SER A 690 20.41 -106.99 -13.57
CA SER A 690 19.23 -106.35 -14.17
C SER A 690 19.48 -104.86 -14.46
N GLN A 691 20.28 -104.23 -13.58
CA GLN A 691 20.84 -102.89 -13.69
C GLN A 691 22.03 -102.80 -12.71
N ASP A 692 23.12 -102.13 -13.10
CA ASP A 692 24.32 -101.90 -12.29
C ASP A 692 24.28 -100.56 -11.54
N SER A 693 23.20 -99.79 -11.72
CA SER A 693 22.95 -98.52 -11.07
C SER A 693 21.46 -98.33 -10.78
N VAL A 694 21.13 -97.56 -9.73
CA VAL A 694 19.75 -97.32 -9.29
C VAL A 694 19.59 -95.90 -8.77
N THR A 695 18.65 -95.15 -9.35
CA THR A 695 18.24 -93.83 -8.84
C THR A 695 17.12 -93.99 -7.81
N ILE A 696 17.27 -93.35 -6.66
CA ILE A 696 16.33 -93.34 -5.55
C ILE A 696 15.13 -92.46 -5.90
N VAL A 697 13.92 -92.97 -5.66
CA VAL A 697 12.66 -92.27 -5.89
C VAL A 697 11.88 -92.21 -4.57
N LYS A 698 11.20 -91.09 -4.31
CA LYS A 698 10.41 -90.87 -3.09
C LYS A 698 9.48 -92.06 -2.81
N ASP A 699 9.44 -92.52 -1.56
CA ASP A 699 8.55 -93.59 -1.05
C ASP A 699 8.61 -94.90 -1.86
N SER A 700 9.70 -95.12 -2.60
CA SER A 700 9.88 -96.24 -3.53
C SER A 700 11.10 -97.10 -3.16
N THR A 701 11.07 -98.34 -3.65
CA THR A 701 12.11 -99.35 -3.44
C THR A 701 12.45 -100.06 -4.76
N PRO A 702 13.16 -99.42 -5.72
CA PRO A 702 13.50 -100.09 -6.98
C PRO A 702 14.30 -101.37 -6.74
N ALA A 703 13.97 -102.42 -7.49
CA ALA A 703 14.47 -103.77 -7.24
C ALA A 703 15.53 -104.17 -8.27
N VAL A 704 16.73 -104.42 -7.79
CA VAL A 704 17.88 -104.89 -8.57
C VAL A 704 18.08 -106.38 -8.36
N THR A 705 18.40 -107.12 -9.41
CA THR A 705 18.73 -108.54 -9.34
C THR A 705 20.12 -108.79 -9.91
N VAL A 706 20.97 -109.47 -9.14
CA VAL A 706 22.29 -109.92 -9.59
C VAL A 706 22.34 -111.44 -9.65
N THR A 707 22.57 -111.97 -10.84
CA THR A 707 22.47 -113.39 -11.19
C THR A 707 23.86 -113.99 -11.41
N ASN A 708 24.18 -115.09 -10.72
CA ASN A 708 25.42 -115.83 -10.98
C ASN A 708 25.13 -117.14 -11.67
N THR A 709 25.70 -117.30 -12.85
CA THR A 709 25.62 -118.53 -13.65
C THR A 709 26.88 -119.35 -13.41
N TYR A 710 26.71 -120.60 -12.98
CA TYR A 710 27.81 -121.51 -12.66
C TYR A 710 27.89 -122.67 -13.65
N THR A 711 29.09 -122.97 -14.12
CA THR A 711 29.38 -124.08 -15.06
C THR A 711 30.56 -124.94 -14.57
N PRO A 712 30.49 -126.27 -14.64
CA PRO A 712 31.48 -127.16 -14.04
C PRO A 712 32.77 -127.29 -14.87
N VAL A 713 33.91 -127.42 -14.19
CA VAL A 713 35.24 -127.52 -14.83
C VAL A 713 35.62 -128.99 -15.10
N PRO A 714 35.90 -129.39 -16.37
CA PRO A 714 36.23 -130.79 -16.72
C PRO A 714 37.67 -131.18 -16.36
N SER A 715 37.90 -132.49 -16.12
CA SER A 715 39.17 -133.07 -15.66
C SER A 715 39.95 -133.79 -16.80
N PRO A 716 41.30 -133.72 -16.85
CA PRO A 716 42.09 -134.08 -18.05
C PRO A 716 42.62 -135.53 -18.13
N SER A 717 43.10 -135.93 -19.32
CA SER A 717 43.75 -137.21 -19.65
C SER A 717 44.86 -137.01 -20.73
N PRO A 718 45.91 -137.86 -20.88
CA PRO A 718 47.22 -137.40 -21.40
C PRO A 718 47.75 -137.88 -22.78
N SER A 719 48.45 -136.98 -23.50
CA SER A 719 49.50 -137.17 -24.56
C SER A 719 49.11 -137.83 -25.91
N ALA A 720 49.77 -137.60 -27.07
CA ALA A 720 50.97 -136.84 -27.50
C ALA A 720 50.78 -136.33 -28.98
N SER A 721 51.25 -135.16 -29.47
CA SER A 721 52.62 -134.73 -29.91
C SER A 721 53.15 -135.38 -31.22
N PRO A 722 53.98 -134.75 -32.12
CA PRO A 722 54.49 -133.35 -32.21
C PRO A 722 54.40 -132.69 -33.63
N SER A 723 54.88 -131.44 -33.79
CA SER A 723 55.52 -130.89 -35.02
C SER A 723 56.33 -129.61 -34.70
N GLU A 724 57.26 -129.17 -35.57
CA GLU A 724 58.35 -128.23 -35.22
C GLU A 724 58.45 -126.93 -36.04
N SER A 725 58.90 -125.84 -35.37
CA SER A 725 59.88 -124.82 -35.83
C SER A 725 59.59 -123.91 -37.05
N PRO A 726 60.37 -122.83 -37.28
CA PRO A 726 60.79 -121.79 -36.33
C PRO A 726 60.72 -120.35 -36.92
N SER A 727 60.92 -119.29 -36.11
CA SER A 727 61.82 -118.14 -36.42
C SER A 727 61.90 -117.15 -35.25
N ALA A 728 62.88 -116.22 -35.28
CA ALA A 728 63.20 -115.30 -34.20
C ALA A 728 62.86 -113.82 -34.49
N SER A 729 62.78 -113.01 -33.42
CA SER A 729 63.35 -111.66 -33.21
C SER A 729 63.42 -110.58 -34.33
N PRO A 730 63.53 -109.26 -33.98
CA PRO A 730 63.34 -108.57 -32.69
C PRO A 730 62.57 -107.21 -32.84
N SER A 731 62.73 -106.34 -31.84
CA SER A 731 62.96 -104.88 -31.97
C SER A 731 61.90 -103.96 -31.35
N ALA A 732 62.34 -102.74 -31.03
CA ALA A 732 61.56 -101.66 -30.44
C ALA A 732 61.62 -100.39 -31.32
N SER A 733 60.65 -99.50 -31.13
CA SER A 733 60.70 -98.04 -31.34
C SER A 733 59.77 -97.38 -30.31
N ALA A 734 59.99 -96.24 -29.65
CA ALA A 734 60.85 -95.06 -29.86
C ALA A 734 60.18 -93.86 -30.58
N SER A 735 60.22 -92.72 -29.90
CA SER A 735 60.19 -91.30 -30.33
C SER A 735 59.03 -90.67 -31.14
N GLU A 736 58.34 -89.74 -30.44
CA GLU A 736 58.29 -88.28 -30.71
C GLU A 736 57.43 -87.62 -31.81
N SER A 737 57.05 -86.38 -31.46
CA SER A 737 56.32 -85.29 -32.14
C SER A 737 56.85 -84.89 -33.53
N PRO A 738 56.01 -84.29 -34.42
CA PRO A 738 55.74 -82.83 -34.45
C PRO A 738 54.22 -82.50 -34.62
N SER A 739 53.64 -81.33 -34.28
CA SER A 739 53.92 -79.89 -34.51
C SER A 739 53.27 -79.27 -35.77
N ALA A 740 52.85 -78.00 -35.66
CA ALA A 740 52.44 -77.00 -36.69
C ALA A 740 51.02 -76.98 -37.32
N SER A 741 50.24 -75.97 -36.91
CA SER A 741 49.58 -74.89 -37.71
C SER A 741 49.91 -74.80 -39.23
N PRO A 742 49.03 -74.27 -40.13
CA PRO A 742 48.72 -72.82 -40.12
C PRO A 742 47.39 -72.30 -40.76
N SER A 743 47.21 -70.96 -40.64
CA SER A 743 46.42 -70.05 -41.51
C SER A 743 44.88 -70.13 -41.44
N ALA A 744 44.11 -69.06 -41.67
CA ALA A 744 44.32 -67.59 -41.69
C ALA A 744 42.90 -66.94 -41.58
N SER A 745 42.66 -65.69 -41.18
CA SER A 745 43.31 -64.44 -41.59
C SER A 745 43.01 -63.27 -40.63
N VAL A 746 43.65 -62.11 -40.86
CA VAL A 746 43.48 -60.85 -40.11
C VAL A 746 43.39 -59.69 -41.10
N SER A 747 42.61 -58.64 -40.80
CA SER A 747 42.71 -57.31 -41.44
C SER A 747 42.15 -56.22 -40.51
N GLU A 748 42.53 -54.95 -40.73
CA GLU A 748 42.37 -53.84 -39.78
C GLU A 748 41.39 -52.73 -40.23
N SER A 749 41.01 -51.85 -39.28
CA SER A 749 40.84 -50.35 -39.28
C SER A 749 40.57 -49.54 -40.58
N PRO A 750 40.00 -48.29 -40.57
CA PRO A 750 39.78 -47.35 -39.43
C PRO A 750 38.47 -46.46 -39.43
N SER A 751 38.20 -45.81 -38.28
CA SER A 751 37.65 -44.44 -38.02
C SER A 751 36.31 -43.84 -38.60
N ALA A 752 35.54 -43.21 -37.68
CA ALA A 752 34.67 -41.99 -37.77
C ALA A 752 33.17 -42.00 -38.25
N SER A 753 32.28 -41.57 -37.31
CA SER A 753 31.04 -40.73 -37.31
C SER A 753 30.21 -40.37 -38.59
N PRO A 754 28.91 -39.91 -38.50
CA PRO A 754 28.07 -39.53 -37.33
C PRO A 754 26.55 -39.95 -37.32
N SER A 755 25.85 -39.57 -36.23
CA SER A 755 24.42 -39.13 -36.11
C SER A 755 23.21 -40.09 -35.94
N ALA A 756 22.34 -39.71 -34.97
CA ALA A 756 20.92 -40.09 -34.69
C ALA A 756 20.62 -41.58 -34.35
N SER A 757 19.70 -41.95 -33.44
CA SER A 757 18.89 -41.32 -32.36
C SER A 757 18.25 -42.47 -31.51
N VAL A 758 17.42 -42.36 -30.44
CA VAL A 758 16.58 -41.33 -29.76
C VAL A 758 16.66 -41.56 -28.22
N SER A 759 15.80 -40.91 -27.40
CA SER A 759 15.61 -41.05 -25.94
C SER A 759 15.34 -42.49 -25.43
N GLU A 760 15.65 -42.93 -24.20
CA GLU A 760 15.98 -42.32 -22.88
C GLU A 760 14.87 -42.32 -21.80
N SER A 761 15.32 -42.60 -20.57
CA SER A 761 14.68 -42.54 -19.24
C SER A 761 15.82 -42.70 -18.20
N PRO A 762 15.71 -42.34 -16.90
CA PRO A 762 14.56 -41.82 -16.16
C PRO A 762 14.87 -40.60 -15.24
N SER A 763 13.86 -40.17 -14.44
CA SER A 763 13.96 -39.63 -13.07
C SER A 763 14.79 -38.36 -12.75
N ALA A 764 14.14 -37.36 -12.12
CA ALA A 764 14.82 -36.32 -11.34
C ALA A 764 13.93 -35.71 -10.23
N SER A 765 14.55 -35.41 -9.09
CA SER A 765 14.08 -34.57 -7.98
C SER A 765 15.31 -34.19 -7.12
N PRO A 766 15.31 -33.16 -6.24
CA PRO A 766 14.22 -32.25 -5.88
C PRO A 766 14.63 -30.74 -5.80
N SER A 767 13.73 -29.92 -5.25
CA SER A 767 13.99 -28.65 -4.52
C SER A 767 14.34 -27.37 -5.32
N ALA A 768 14.13 -26.22 -4.66
CA ALA A 768 14.05 -24.88 -5.27
C ALA A 768 14.82 -23.81 -4.48
N SER A 769 15.13 -22.69 -5.14
CA SER A 769 15.51 -21.41 -4.50
C SER A 769 15.24 -20.20 -5.42
N VAL A 770 15.12 -19.02 -4.83
CA VAL A 770 14.59 -17.77 -5.39
C VAL A 770 15.68 -16.93 -6.10
N SER A 771 15.38 -16.18 -7.17
CA SER A 771 15.36 -14.68 -7.19
C SER A 771 15.50 -13.96 -8.55
N GLU A 772 14.85 -12.78 -8.60
CA GLU A 772 15.11 -11.54 -9.38
C GLU A 772 14.85 -11.44 -10.92
N SER A 773 14.57 -10.19 -11.30
CA SER A 773 14.22 -9.62 -12.63
C SER A 773 15.50 -9.10 -13.37
N PRO A 774 15.50 -8.47 -14.59
CA PRO A 774 14.39 -7.82 -15.30
C PRO A 774 14.36 -7.83 -16.87
N SER A 775 13.33 -7.18 -17.43
CA SER A 775 13.27 -6.44 -18.72
C SER A 775 13.70 -7.07 -20.04
N ALA A 776 12.76 -7.13 -21.02
CA ALA A 776 12.75 -6.24 -22.19
C ALA A 776 11.48 -6.39 -23.07
N SER A 777 11.11 -5.32 -23.79
CA SER A 777 10.03 -5.29 -24.80
C SER A 777 10.57 -5.67 -26.19
N PRO A 778 9.73 -6.06 -27.18
CA PRO A 778 9.29 -5.02 -28.14
C PRO A 778 7.87 -5.14 -28.76
N SER A 779 7.37 -3.98 -29.16
CA SER A 779 6.41 -3.62 -30.24
C SER A 779 6.37 -4.49 -31.53
N ALA A 780 5.34 -4.44 -32.40
CA ALA A 780 3.96 -3.89 -32.36
C ALA A 780 3.18 -4.19 -33.69
N SER A 781 1.94 -3.66 -33.79
CA SER A 781 1.26 -3.16 -35.02
C SER A 781 0.29 -4.04 -35.83
N ALA A 782 -1.02 -3.84 -35.58
CA ALA A 782 -2.07 -3.44 -36.56
C ALA A 782 -3.32 -3.04 -35.72
N SER A 783 -3.85 -1.81 -35.71
CA SER A 783 -4.36 -0.93 -36.79
C SER A 783 -5.62 -1.47 -37.48
N GLU A 784 -6.79 -0.86 -37.22
CA GLU A 784 -7.53 0.00 -38.17
C GLU A 784 -8.64 0.80 -37.44
N SER A 785 -9.14 1.87 -38.07
CA SER A 785 -10.29 2.69 -37.63
C SER A 785 -11.36 2.69 -38.72
N PRO A 786 -12.62 3.06 -38.40
CA PRO A 786 -13.09 4.33 -38.98
C PRO A 786 -13.95 5.19 -38.03
N SER A 787 -14.26 6.41 -38.48
CA SER A 787 -15.03 7.42 -37.74
C SER A 787 -16.41 7.64 -38.37
N ALA A 788 -17.42 7.92 -37.53
CA ALA A 788 -18.65 8.60 -37.95
C ALA A 788 -19.33 9.30 -36.75
N SER A 789 -19.80 10.52 -36.97
CA SER A 789 -20.77 11.23 -36.11
C SER A 789 -22.17 11.12 -36.75
N PRO A 790 -23.23 11.29 -35.96
CA PRO A 790 -24.26 12.22 -36.42
C PRO A 790 -24.67 13.23 -35.34
N SER A 791 -25.31 14.31 -35.79
CA SER A 791 -26.04 15.27 -34.95
C SER A 791 -27.52 15.24 -35.33
N ALA A 792 -28.40 15.26 -34.33
CA ALA A 792 -29.84 15.46 -34.48
C ALA A 792 -30.42 16.08 -33.21
N SER A 793 -31.27 17.10 -33.35
CA SER A 793 -31.98 17.76 -32.25
C SER A 793 -33.44 17.35 -32.26
N GLU A 794 -34.07 17.11 -31.11
CA GLU A 794 -35.50 17.39 -30.96
C GLU A 794 -35.93 17.72 -29.52
N SER A 795 -37.16 18.22 -29.40
CA SER A 795 -37.72 18.93 -28.24
C SER A 795 -38.24 18.01 -27.13
N GLY A 796 -38.36 18.52 -25.88
CA GLY A 796 -38.83 17.68 -24.76
C GLY A 796 -39.02 18.35 -23.39
N THR A 797 -39.74 19.47 -23.30
CA THR A 797 -40.10 20.08 -21.99
C THR A 797 -41.30 19.38 -21.34
N PRO A 798 -41.26 19.13 -20.02
CA PRO A 798 -42.45 19.18 -19.16
C PRO A 798 -42.30 20.23 -18.06
N ALA A 799 -43.34 21.02 -17.82
CA ALA A 799 -43.41 21.99 -16.72
C ALA A 799 -44.45 21.57 -15.67
N PRO A 800 -44.28 21.95 -14.39
CA PRO A 800 -45.38 22.01 -13.43
C PRO A 800 -46.07 23.38 -13.48
N ALA A 801 -47.37 23.37 -13.75
CA ALA A 801 -48.29 24.48 -13.53
C ALA A 801 -49.08 24.23 -12.23
N ALA A 802 -49.82 25.16 -11.62
CA ALA A 802 -49.78 26.63 -11.52
C ALA A 802 -50.97 27.08 -10.65
N THR A 803 -50.85 28.21 -9.94
CA THR A 803 -51.95 29.09 -9.46
C THR A 803 -51.30 30.34 -8.85
N ALA A 804 -51.73 31.60 -8.92
CA ALA A 804 -52.89 32.36 -9.41
C ALA A 804 -53.10 33.50 -8.36
N SER A 805 -53.51 34.74 -8.65
CA SER A 805 -53.89 35.41 -9.91
C SER A 805 -54.23 36.91 -9.68
N TYR A 806 -54.38 37.67 -10.79
CA TYR A 806 -55.09 38.97 -10.92
C TYR A 806 -54.32 40.30 -10.58
N PRO A 807 -54.69 41.48 -11.13
CA PRO A 807 -54.41 41.80 -12.56
C PRO A 807 -54.07 43.28 -12.90
N SER A 808 -53.80 43.51 -14.20
CA SER A 808 -54.35 44.62 -15.02
C SER A 808 -53.48 45.85 -15.39
N ASN A 809 -53.01 45.82 -16.66
CA ASN A 809 -53.12 46.90 -17.67
C ASN A 809 -52.32 48.22 -17.53
N GLY A 810 -51.51 48.60 -18.55
CA GLY A 810 -50.76 49.88 -18.51
C GLY A 810 -49.74 50.24 -19.61
N THR A 811 -49.84 49.76 -20.85
CA THR A 811 -49.12 50.34 -22.02
C THR A 811 -49.75 51.69 -22.43
N PRO A 812 -49.12 52.62 -23.21
CA PRO A 812 -48.03 52.40 -24.19
C PRO A 812 -46.98 53.55 -24.37
N THR A 813 -46.26 53.48 -25.51
CA THR A 813 -45.66 54.56 -26.34
C THR A 813 -44.27 55.17 -26.03
N THR A 814 -43.30 54.68 -26.80
CA THR A 814 -42.15 55.38 -27.38
C THR A 814 -42.55 56.67 -28.16
N PRO A 815 -41.63 57.62 -28.44
CA PRO A 815 -40.84 57.48 -29.68
C PRO A 815 -39.35 57.90 -29.60
N THR A 816 -38.57 57.28 -30.48
CA THR A 816 -37.13 57.50 -30.71
C THR A 816 -36.87 58.73 -31.60
N THR A 817 -35.80 59.48 -31.33
CA THR A 817 -35.19 60.36 -32.34
C THR A 817 -33.66 60.27 -32.31
N LYS A 818 -33.04 59.83 -33.42
CA LYS A 818 -31.58 59.93 -33.62
C LYS A 818 -31.23 61.32 -34.14
N THR A 819 -30.09 61.87 -33.72
CA THR A 819 -29.36 62.89 -34.50
C THR A 819 -27.86 62.64 -34.38
N THR A 820 -27.23 62.28 -35.51
CA THR A 820 -25.77 62.12 -35.61
C THR A 820 -25.14 63.45 -36.04
N ARG A 821 -24.08 63.92 -35.39
CA ARG A 821 -23.15 64.86 -36.05
C ARG A 821 -21.70 64.72 -35.58
N THR A 822 -20.81 64.67 -36.56
CA THR A 822 -19.37 64.43 -36.43
C THR A 822 -18.59 65.73 -36.16
N THR A 823 -17.27 65.58 -35.93
CA THR A 823 -16.16 66.54 -36.14
C THR A 823 -15.61 67.40 -34.98
N ARG A 824 -14.52 66.86 -34.38
CA ARG A 824 -13.12 67.37 -34.46
C ARG A 824 -12.63 68.47 -33.49
N THR A 825 -11.60 68.07 -32.71
CA THR A 825 -10.42 68.86 -32.25
C THR A 825 -10.60 70.18 -31.48
N THR A 826 -10.13 70.19 -30.23
CA THR A 826 -8.89 70.91 -29.84
C THR A 826 -8.20 70.21 -28.66
N SER A 827 -6.93 70.53 -28.43
CA SER A 827 -6.09 70.02 -27.33
C SER A 827 -5.63 71.15 -26.41
N SER A 828 -4.97 70.78 -25.30
CA SER A 828 -4.33 71.68 -24.31
C SER A 828 -5.31 72.33 -23.30
N LEU A 829 -4.92 72.64 -22.05
CA LEU A 829 -3.58 72.69 -21.43
C LEU A 829 -3.67 72.52 -19.88
N ALA A 830 -2.50 72.39 -19.24
CA ALA A 830 -2.20 72.69 -17.82
C ALA A 830 -2.81 71.82 -16.69
N ARG A 831 -2.05 70.79 -16.28
CA ARG A 831 -1.99 70.33 -14.88
C ARG A 831 -1.43 71.45 -13.98
N THR A 832 -2.12 71.80 -12.91
CA THR A 832 -1.52 72.38 -11.68
C THR A 832 -2.28 71.90 -10.44
N GLY A 833 -2.11 70.61 -10.08
CA GLY A 833 -2.57 70.07 -8.81
C GLY A 833 -1.47 70.16 -7.75
N ALA A 834 -1.70 70.91 -6.68
CA ALA A 834 -0.77 71.01 -5.55
C ALA A 834 -1.15 69.99 -4.47
N PHE A 835 -0.48 68.84 -4.46
CA PHE A 835 -0.65 67.85 -3.40
C PHE A 835 -0.04 68.38 -2.09
N VAL A 836 -0.84 68.37 -1.01
CA VAL A 836 -0.34 68.56 0.36
C VAL A 836 0.28 67.23 0.79
N ALA A 837 1.61 67.18 0.88
CA ALA A 837 2.34 65.96 1.23
C ALA A 837 2.38 65.73 2.75
N ILE A 838 1.96 64.54 3.19
CA ILE A 838 2.14 64.07 4.57
C ILE A 838 3.65 63.86 4.83
N PRO A 839 4.24 64.42 5.90
CA PRO A 839 5.68 64.42 6.10
C PRO A 839 6.20 63.09 6.68
N ALA A 840 6.74 62.22 5.83
CA ALA A 840 7.58 61.10 6.26
C ALA A 840 8.97 61.61 6.70
N ILE A 841 9.27 61.59 8.00
CA ILE A 841 10.55 62.08 8.54
C ILE A 841 11.63 60.99 8.43
N ILE A 842 12.64 61.25 7.61
CA ILE A 842 13.88 60.45 7.57
C ILE A 842 14.80 60.91 8.71
N ALA A 843 15.08 60.01 9.67
CA ALA A 843 16.07 60.25 10.71
C ALA A 843 17.48 59.88 10.23
N ALA A 844 18.38 60.87 10.11
CA ALA A 844 19.79 60.63 9.77
C ALA A 844 20.73 61.67 10.43
N GLY A 845 21.69 61.17 11.23
CA GLY A 845 22.94 61.89 11.53
C GLY A 845 23.16 62.36 12.98
N ALA A 846 23.75 61.49 13.82
CA ALA A 846 24.51 61.91 15.00
C ALA A 846 25.62 60.90 15.34
N LEU A 847 26.87 61.20 14.97
CA LEU A 847 28.06 60.45 15.37
C LEU A 847 29.04 61.37 16.12
N ALA A 848 29.07 61.32 17.46
CA ALA A 848 30.19 61.81 18.27
C ALA A 848 30.10 61.39 19.75
N GLY A 849 31.23 60.92 20.32
CA GLY A 849 31.51 60.91 21.77
C GLY A 849 31.01 59.71 22.56
N GLY A 850 31.90 59.00 23.28
CA GLY A 850 31.48 57.91 24.17
C GLY A 850 32.53 56.85 24.56
N ALA A 851 33.82 57.15 24.58
CA ALA A 851 34.81 56.19 25.07
C ALA A 851 35.00 56.31 26.58
N LEU A 852 34.76 55.23 27.35
CA LEU A 852 35.57 54.76 28.50
C LEU A 852 34.92 53.59 29.29
N LEU A 853 35.74 52.58 29.59
CA LEU A 853 35.75 51.73 30.81
C LEU A 853 34.70 50.60 31.07
N VAL A 854 35.21 49.36 30.92
CA VAL A 854 35.37 48.35 32.01
C VAL A 854 34.14 47.54 32.49
N ARG A 855 34.17 46.23 32.12
CA ARG A 855 34.14 45.03 33.02
C ARG A 855 32.82 44.80 33.83
N ARG A 856 32.27 43.58 33.97
CA ARG A 856 32.98 42.32 34.28
C ARG A 856 32.06 41.08 34.31
N ARG A 857 32.38 40.08 33.47
CA ARG A 857 32.19 38.61 33.64
C ARG A 857 30.78 38.00 33.90
N ARG A 858 30.57 36.92 33.12
CA ARG A 858 30.10 35.57 33.51
C ARG A 858 28.60 35.35 33.80
N ASP A 859 28.11 34.12 33.59
CA ASP A 859 28.81 32.94 33.01
C ASP A 859 28.49 32.72 31.52
#